data_AF-A0A5C4J0N9-F1
#
_entry.id   AF-A0A5C4J0N9-F1
#
_cell.length_a   1.000
_cell.length_b   1.000
_cell.length_c   1.000
_cell.angle_alpha   90.00
_cell.angle_beta   90.00
_cell.angle_gamma   90.00
#
_symmetry.space_group_name_H-M   'P 1'
#
loop_
_entity.id
_entity.type
_entity.pdbx_description
1 polymer ?
#
loop_
_entity_poly.entity_id
_entity_poly.type
_entity_poly.pdbx_seq_one_letter_code
_entity_poly.pdbx_strand_id
1 'polypeptide(L)'
;MDFHQLYYTSCRTGLSGYAGYQFNAVTPGVSPEVMHEVEAVSSYEPPGTLGHSPTPEQIEGCPVNLCFVPGPEPIVANVAFTGTDYSGRFGNYFAHALVPASGGTWRGPLPIELWKAPLWTRDAVTGTDLPRLPGPLPTGPLRRDAVDRFLDGTPRRRLLPALLAAVERAALDEERSVVILAADDDEVACWIAAISFLLPPPLVAKVSFATYQFRPSYSRHHVIGTVPGAEIVPDERAFAGFFLFDFTTGEASEVAAGPLPLLLAGTGTVAAEPLWRRARALAAGGELRLADWHPLIAAAALLDGGPGIGPDDLDAACTWLGSNARRLDRDTVGRVGAAALGHDAASPAHMTGLADAAAAAGLDELLALAEGRLVMGHLAQASDPSAPAPRAARLRSARAREQARRGYAQRLAGADAATLVRLLALADAHGVQPDPHTLRGCGSGVVGPRLLRRSDQDDLHDAVRRWPDLRAGTLFHLDQVASADRARVHAVFDAGLDKAVPEAELTALPALHEAALVARGRRDGEPPVDTALAVLSARGPSGRLDEALLTALWPGGWTPDDALALLRGLPDGAAADPVLVPWVEPLLASPSSMDDPVRQKSYGALCALVDGLPLAGLLPPALRDRVEAVAWIHLAEKPLLVTGSGKNATQRYEAGKALVEAYSSPADAPAASPAEDYLLLRLGVLLPTLRHDALARLLVAAHDKIFDTYLDRLNRTIDGERANAVPAAGAAFATLWTAEKDLGAVPVARAIHDVLLRGLPEWRKRDLNAVEREVRRRTGRMAAAQDFQRWRDKHCRRRRWLPGRLSQ
;
A
#
# COMPACT_ATOMS: atom_id res chain seq x y z
N MET A 1 19.23 6.50 62.40
CA MET A 1 18.16 7.52 62.28
C MET A 1 17.27 7.32 63.48
N ASP A 2 16.96 8.38 64.19
CA ASP A 2 16.12 8.31 65.38
C ASP A 2 14.68 8.66 65.00
N PHE A 3 13.73 8.23 65.83
CA PHE A 3 12.31 8.50 65.66
C PHE A 3 11.78 9.26 66.87
N HIS A 4 10.93 10.25 66.60
CA HIS A 4 10.06 10.85 67.59
C HIS A 4 8.88 9.93 67.89
N GLN A 5 8.48 9.92 69.15
CA GLN A 5 7.35 9.16 69.66
C GLN A 5 6.26 10.12 70.12
N LEU A 6 5.01 9.74 69.90
CA LEU A 6 3.84 10.45 70.41
C LEU A 6 2.85 9.45 70.99
N TYR A 7 2.38 9.70 72.21
CA TYR A 7 1.33 8.93 72.87
C TYR A 7 0.07 9.79 72.96
N TYR A 8 -1.01 9.34 72.32
CA TYR A 8 -2.31 10.01 72.32
C TYR A 8 -3.38 9.10 72.89
N THR A 9 -4.11 9.57 73.92
CA THR A 9 -5.16 8.80 74.61
C THR A 9 -6.01 9.71 75.49
N SER A 10 -7.15 9.22 75.98
CA SER A 10 -7.91 9.91 77.04
C SER A 10 -7.20 9.73 78.39
N CYS A 11 -6.60 10.80 78.91
CA CYS A 11 -5.84 10.77 80.17
C CYS A 11 -6.17 11.97 81.08
N ARG A 12 -5.88 11.83 82.38
CA ARG A 12 -6.11 12.87 83.38
C ARG A 12 -5.12 14.03 83.25
N THR A 13 -3.89 13.73 82.85
CA THR A 13 -2.78 14.69 82.73
C THR A 13 -2.00 14.36 81.45
N GLY A 14 -1.82 15.38 80.62
CA GLY A 14 -1.06 15.33 79.37
C GLY A 14 -0.63 16.73 78.96
N LEU A 15 -0.28 16.91 77.69
CA LEU A 15 0.27 18.16 77.16
C LEU A 15 -0.69 19.36 77.26
N SER A 16 -2.01 19.15 77.20
CA SER A 16 -2.97 20.26 77.23
C SER A 16 -3.25 20.78 78.65
N GLY A 17 -2.89 20.01 79.69
CA GLY A 17 -3.16 20.33 81.08
C GLY A 17 -4.61 20.10 81.55
N TYR A 18 -5.53 19.74 80.67
CA TYR A 18 -6.93 19.39 80.99
C TYR A 18 -7.15 17.89 80.85
N ALA A 19 -8.23 17.36 81.43
CA ALA A 19 -8.53 15.93 81.35
C ALA A 19 -9.35 15.60 80.09
N GLY A 20 -9.06 14.46 79.45
CA GLY A 20 -9.71 14.02 78.21
C GLY A 20 -8.73 13.53 77.15
N TYR A 21 -9.19 13.43 75.90
CA TYR A 21 -8.36 13.08 74.75
C TYR A 21 -7.34 14.17 74.47
N GLN A 22 -6.06 13.79 74.51
CA GLN A 22 -4.93 14.66 74.27
C GLN A 22 -3.67 13.81 74.05
N PHE A 23 -2.57 14.47 73.68
CA PHE A 23 -1.25 13.87 73.81
C PHE A 23 -0.89 13.68 75.28
N ASN A 24 -0.76 12.43 75.72
CA ASN A 24 -0.25 12.09 77.04
C ASN A 24 1.23 12.49 77.15
N ALA A 25 2.03 12.13 76.14
CA ALA A 25 3.44 12.48 76.07
C ALA A 25 3.93 12.53 74.62
N VAL A 26 4.96 13.34 74.34
CA VAL A 26 5.60 13.43 73.03
C VAL A 26 7.11 13.56 73.19
N THR A 27 7.87 13.17 72.17
CA THR A 27 9.29 13.52 72.13
C THR A 27 9.47 15.02 71.91
N PRO A 28 10.29 15.73 72.71
CA PRO A 28 10.54 17.15 72.50
C PRO A 28 11.04 17.47 71.08
N GLY A 29 10.43 18.47 70.45
CA GLY A 29 10.77 18.95 69.11
C GLY A 29 9.81 18.53 67.98
N VAL A 30 8.76 17.76 68.28
CA VAL A 30 7.69 17.46 67.31
C VAL A 30 6.87 18.71 66.99
N SER A 31 6.55 18.92 65.71
CA SER A 31 5.77 20.07 65.24
C SER A 31 4.27 19.95 65.60
N PRO A 32 3.57 21.06 65.85
CA PRO A 32 2.12 21.06 66.04
C PRO A 32 1.35 20.46 64.85
N GLU A 33 1.88 20.64 63.62
CA GLU A 33 1.30 20.09 62.40
C GLU A 33 1.32 18.55 62.41
N VAL A 34 2.45 17.94 62.79
CA VAL A 34 2.55 16.47 62.96
C VAL A 34 1.63 15.99 64.07
N MET A 35 1.55 16.72 65.18
CA MET A 35 0.62 16.36 66.26
C MET A 35 -0.84 16.39 65.77
N HIS A 36 -1.23 17.38 64.99
CA HIS A 36 -2.57 17.43 64.41
C HIS A 36 -2.85 16.28 63.45
N GLU A 37 -1.87 15.91 62.62
CA GLU A 37 -2.00 14.79 61.69
C GLU A 37 -2.08 13.44 62.43
N VAL A 38 -1.24 13.23 63.46
CA VAL A 38 -1.30 12.06 64.33
C VAL A 38 -2.67 11.95 65.01
N GLU A 39 -3.21 13.05 65.54
CA GLU A 39 -4.55 13.07 66.14
C GLU A 39 -5.63 12.67 65.11
N ALA A 40 -5.57 13.20 63.89
CA ALA A 40 -6.55 12.90 62.84
C ALA A 40 -6.56 11.42 62.43
N VAL A 41 -5.40 10.75 62.43
CA VAL A 41 -5.27 9.33 62.01
C VAL A 41 -5.42 8.34 63.17
N SER A 42 -5.46 8.84 64.41
CA SER A 42 -5.54 8.01 65.63
C SER A 42 -6.96 7.64 66.05
N SER A 43 -7.99 8.15 65.38
CA SER A 43 -9.38 7.83 65.72
C SER A 43 -9.65 6.33 65.62
N TYR A 44 -10.34 5.77 66.62
CA TYR A 44 -10.62 4.35 66.70
C TYR A 44 -12.02 4.09 67.29
N GLU A 45 -12.77 3.21 66.62
CA GLU A 45 -14.04 2.66 67.10
C GLU A 45 -13.94 1.13 67.13
N PRO A 46 -14.24 0.45 68.26
CA PRO A 46 -14.21 -1.02 68.30
C PRO A 46 -15.34 -1.64 67.45
N PRO A 47 -15.22 -2.91 67.03
CA PRO A 47 -16.29 -3.60 66.31
C PRO A 47 -17.62 -3.55 67.08
N GLY A 48 -18.74 -3.41 66.36
CA GLY A 48 -20.07 -3.28 66.96
C GLY A 48 -20.51 -4.51 67.76
N THR A 49 -19.82 -5.63 67.58
CA THR A 49 -20.01 -6.89 68.32
C THR A 49 -19.49 -6.85 69.76
N LEU A 50 -18.65 -5.87 70.12
CA LEU A 50 -17.99 -5.80 71.44
C LEU A 50 -18.96 -5.41 72.59
N GLY A 51 -19.97 -4.59 72.30
CA GLY A 51 -20.86 -4.01 73.32
C GLY A 51 -20.17 -2.98 74.22
N HIS A 52 -20.87 -2.50 75.27
CA HIS A 52 -20.40 -1.41 76.15
C HIS A 52 -19.74 -1.85 77.46
N SER A 53 -19.71 -3.16 77.75
CA SER A 53 -19.11 -3.73 78.97
C SER A 53 -18.21 -4.94 78.64
N PRO A 54 -17.13 -4.76 77.86
CA PRO A 54 -16.28 -5.86 77.45
C PRO A 54 -15.42 -6.40 78.60
N THR A 55 -15.11 -7.71 78.57
CA THR A 55 -14.12 -8.32 79.46
C THR A 55 -12.69 -7.91 79.04
N PRO A 56 -11.68 -8.05 79.93
CA PRO A 56 -10.28 -7.81 79.57
C PRO A 56 -9.83 -8.59 78.34
N GLU A 57 -10.26 -9.84 78.19
CA GLU A 57 -9.93 -10.69 77.04
C GLU A 57 -10.58 -10.17 75.75
N GLN A 58 -11.81 -9.65 75.84
CA GLN A 58 -12.48 -9.03 74.69
C GLN A 58 -11.83 -7.70 74.28
N ILE A 59 -11.33 -6.91 75.24
CA ILE A 59 -10.55 -5.71 74.97
C ILE A 59 -9.23 -6.08 74.29
N GLU A 60 -8.53 -7.10 74.79
CA GLU A 60 -7.27 -7.56 74.23
C GLU A 60 -7.43 -8.13 72.82
N GLY A 61 -8.54 -8.81 72.55
CA GLY A 61 -8.91 -9.34 71.24
C GLY A 61 -9.51 -8.32 70.26
N CYS A 62 -9.61 -7.04 70.62
CA CYS A 62 -10.03 -6.01 69.67
C CYS A 62 -8.96 -5.81 68.57
N PRO A 63 -9.38 -5.55 67.32
CA PRO A 63 -8.48 -5.24 66.23
C PRO A 63 -7.48 -4.13 66.56
N VAL A 64 -6.24 -4.27 66.11
CA VAL A 64 -5.25 -3.19 66.17
C VAL A 64 -5.23 -2.47 64.83
N ASN A 65 -5.32 -1.14 64.86
CA ASN A 65 -5.11 -0.32 63.68
C ASN A 65 -3.66 0.16 63.64
N LEU A 66 -2.83 -0.54 62.87
CA LEU A 66 -1.56 0.00 62.39
C LEU A 66 -1.84 0.80 61.12
N CYS A 67 -1.56 2.10 61.15
CA CYS A 67 -1.69 2.95 59.98
C CYS A 67 -0.35 3.58 59.57
N PHE A 68 -0.22 3.84 58.28
CA PHE A 68 0.90 4.55 57.68
C PHE A 68 0.38 5.65 56.77
N VAL A 69 0.88 6.87 56.99
CA VAL A 69 0.63 8.02 56.14
C VAL A 69 1.96 8.47 55.55
N PRO A 70 2.13 8.39 54.21
CA PRO A 70 3.30 8.90 53.52
C PRO A 70 3.20 10.42 53.42
N GLY A 71 4.34 11.09 53.32
CA GLY A 71 4.36 12.55 53.23
C GLY A 71 5.74 13.13 53.50
N PRO A 72 5.84 14.47 53.62
CA PRO A 72 7.08 15.14 54.03
C PRO A 72 7.51 14.73 55.45
N GLU A 73 6.54 14.44 56.32
CA GLU A 73 6.74 13.91 57.68
C GLU A 73 5.91 12.62 57.82
N PRO A 74 6.44 11.47 57.36
CA PRO A 74 5.68 10.24 57.33
C PRO A 74 5.40 9.73 58.74
N ILE A 75 4.16 9.27 58.95
CA ILE A 75 3.65 8.83 60.25
C ILE A 75 3.36 7.34 60.20
N VAL A 76 3.82 6.60 61.20
CA VAL A 76 3.30 5.26 61.51
C VAL A 76 2.67 5.31 62.88
N ALA A 77 1.39 4.95 63.00
CA ALA A 77 0.71 4.88 64.29
C ALA A 77 0.13 3.49 64.54
N ASN A 78 0.28 3.01 65.78
CA ASN A 78 -0.37 1.82 66.29
C ASN A 78 -1.46 2.26 67.26
N VAL A 79 -2.71 1.98 66.91
CA VAL A 79 -3.89 2.38 67.68
C VAL A 79 -4.61 1.14 68.15
N ALA A 80 -4.81 1.03 69.46
CA ALA A 80 -5.49 -0.10 70.08
C ALA A 80 -6.57 0.37 71.04
N PHE A 81 -7.68 -0.37 71.07
CA PHE A 81 -8.73 -0.17 72.06
C PHE A 81 -8.22 -0.51 73.47
N THR A 82 -8.50 0.34 74.45
CA THR A 82 -8.09 0.12 75.85
C THR A 82 -9.28 0.07 76.81
N GLY A 83 -10.52 0.01 76.31
CA GLY A 83 -11.72 -0.11 77.13
C GLY A 83 -12.24 1.23 77.64
N THR A 84 -12.14 1.44 78.95
CA THR A 84 -12.64 2.66 79.61
C THR A 84 -11.50 3.64 79.86
N ASP A 85 -11.79 4.95 79.82
CA ASP A 85 -10.81 5.97 80.18
C ASP A 85 -10.65 6.11 81.71
N TYR A 86 -9.81 7.05 82.14
CA TYR A 86 -9.54 7.35 83.56
C TYR A 86 -10.79 7.71 84.38
N SER A 87 -11.91 8.08 83.73
CA SER A 87 -13.19 8.41 84.37
C SER A 87 -14.17 7.24 84.41
N GLY A 88 -13.80 6.10 83.81
CA GLY A 88 -14.68 4.94 83.62
C GLY A 88 -15.57 5.05 82.38
N ARG A 89 -15.39 6.07 81.53
CA ARG A 89 -16.16 6.23 80.29
C ARG A 89 -15.67 5.23 79.25
N PHE A 90 -16.59 4.41 78.74
CA PHE A 90 -16.33 3.47 77.64
C PHE A 90 -15.88 4.21 76.37
N GLY A 91 -14.99 3.58 75.60
CA GLY A 91 -14.58 4.09 74.30
C GLY A 91 -13.17 4.66 74.27
N ASN A 92 -12.30 4.29 75.22
CA ASN A 92 -10.91 4.75 75.23
C ASN A 92 -10.03 3.92 74.28
N TYR A 93 -9.11 4.60 73.62
CA TYR A 93 -8.06 3.99 72.82
C TYR A 93 -6.71 4.64 73.13
N PHE A 94 -5.65 3.93 72.78
CA PHE A 94 -4.28 4.40 72.90
C PHE A 94 -3.60 4.35 71.54
N ALA A 95 -3.05 5.48 71.11
CA ALA A 95 -2.27 5.61 69.90
C ALA A 95 -0.80 5.88 70.23
N HIS A 96 0.08 4.99 69.78
CA HIS A 96 1.52 5.19 69.77
C HIS A 96 1.95 5.49 68.33
N ALA A 97 2.39 6.72 68.08
CA ALA A 97 2.88 7.14 66.76
C ALA A 97 4.40 7.33 66.73
N LEU A 98 5.00 7.05 65.58
CA LEU A 98 6.40 7.23 65.24
C LEU A 98 6.55 8.15 64.04
N VAL A 99 7.47 9.11 64.13
CA VAL A 99 7.82 10.06 63.06
C VAL A 99 9.34 10.20 62.97
N PRO A 100 9.97 10.24 61.77
CA PRO A 100 11.41 10.40 61.65
C PRO A 100 11.92 11.71 62.28
N ALA A 101 12.98 11.65 63.09
CA ALA A 101 13.44 12.80 63.87
C ALA A 101 14.17 13.90 63.08
N SER A 102 14.58 13.63 61.84
CA SER A 102 15.36 14.57 61.01
C SER A 102 14.55 15.20 59.87
N GLY A 103 13.22 15.07 59.88
CA GLY A 103 12.36 15.41 58.75
C GLY A 103 12.66 14.56 57.50
N GLY A 104 11.67 14.40 56.61
CA GLY A 104 11.83 13.74 55.32
C GLY A 104 11.40 12.27 55.26
N THR A 105 11.90 11.55 54.25
CA THR A 105 11.44 10.21 53.85
C THR A 105 11.58 9.15 54.94
N TRP A 106 10.63 8.21 55.03
CA TRP A 106 10.72 7.04 55.90
C TRP A 106 11.92 6.16 55.50
N ARG A 107 12.89 6.00 56.41
CA ARG A 107 14.11 5.18 56.21
C ARG A 107 14.24 4.07 57.27
N GLY A 108 13.11 3.55 57.73
CA GLY A 108 13.00 2.36 58.60
C GLY A 108 12.69 1.07 57.82
N PRO A 109 12.35 -0.04 58.50
CA PRO A 109 11.71 -1.19 57.85
C PRO A 109 10.41 -0.74 57.16
N LEU A 110 9.84 -1.53 56.24
CA LEU A 110 8.55 -1.18 55.65
C LEU A 110 7.53 -0.98 56.78
N PRO A 111 6.67 0.06 56.73
CA PRO A 111 5.77 0.36 57.84
C PRO A 111 4.95 -0.83 58.34
N ILE A 112 4.49 -1.70 57.42
CA ILE A 112 3.74 -2.92 57.77
C ILE A 112 4.58 -3.97 58.52
N GLU A 113 5.90 -3.98 58.36
CA GLU A 113 6.80 -4.85 59.13
C GLU A 113 6.86 -4.45 60.62
N LEU A 114 6.32 -3.28 60.98
CA LEU A 114 6.12 -2.89 62.37
C LEU A 114 4.85 -3.50 62.98
N TRP A 115 4.02 -4.23 62.23
CA TRP A 115 2.87 -4.95 62.78
C TRP A 115 3.30 -5.81 63.97
N LYS A 116 2.67 -5.65 65.14
CA LYS A 116 3.02 -6.37 66.38
C LYS A 116 4.51 -6.30 66.77
N ALA A 117 5.23 -5.26 66.34
CA ALA A 117 6.60 -5.01 66.80
C ALA A 117 6.62 -4.78 68.32
N PRO A 118 7.67 -5.24 69.03
CA PRO A 118 7.76 -5.15 70.49
C PRO A 118 7.93 -3.71 71.01
N LEU A 119 8.07 -2.73 70.11
CA LEU A 119 8.19 -1.33 70.49
C LEU A 119 6.85 -0.70 70.90
N TRP A 120 5.73 -1.26 70.45
CA TRP A 120 4.41 -0.67 70.66
C TRP A 120 3.95 -0.85 72.11
N THR A 121 3.40 0.22 72.68
CA THR A 121 2.79 0.20 74.02
C THR A 121 1.33 0.67 73.97
N ARG A 122 0.58 0.33 75.03
CA ARG A 122 -0.79 0.78 75.28
C ARG A 122 -0.90 1.61 76.57
N ASP A 123 0.23 1.84 77.23
CA ASP A 123 0.28 2.45 78.56
C ASP A 123 0.65 3.93 78.49
N ALA A 124 -0.14 4.76 79.16
CA ALA A 124 0.19 6.16 79.40
C ALA A 124 1.37 6.27 80.37
N VAL A 125 2.19 7.31 80.18
CA VAL A 125 3.29 7.67 81.08
C VAL A 125 2.88 8.83 81.98
N THR A 126 3.58 9.00 83.10
CA THR A 126 3.29 10.05 84.08
C THR A 126 3.79 11.44 83.68
N GLY A 127 4.82 11.51 82.82
CA GLY A 127 5.38 12.76 82.30
C GLY A 127 4.90 13.08 80.89
N THR A 128 5.22 14.27 80.37
CA THR A 128 4.84 14.71 79.02
C THR A 128 5.93 14.47 77.97
N ASP A 129 7.13 14.08 78.40
CA ASP A 129 8.31 13.95 77.53
C ASP A 129 8.65 12.48 77.29
N LEU A 130 8.81 12.11 76.02
CA LEU A 130 9.28 10.79 75.59
C LEU A 130 10.73 10.85 75.09
N PRO A 131 11.53 9.78 75.32
CA PRO A 131 12.83 9.68 74.67
C PRO A 131 12.68 9.48 73.17
N ARG A 132 13.69 9.90 72.40
CA ARG A 132 13.82 9.49 71.00
C ARG A 132 14.06 7.98 70.93
N LEU A 133 13.47 7.33 69.94
CA LEU A 133 13.65 5.91 69.69
C LEU A 133 14.79 5.73 68.67
N PRO A 134 15.94 5.14 69.06
CA PRO A 134 17.05 4.93 68.13
C PRO A 134 16.71 3.85 67.10
N GLY A 135 17.07 4.09 65.84
CA GLY A 135 17.00 3.06 64.79
C GLY A 135 18.20 2.11 64.80
N PRO A 136 18.09 0.93 64.15
CA PRO A 136 16.93 0.43 63.39
C PRO A 136 15.78 0.00 64.31
N LEU A 137 14.54 0.25 63.88
CA LEU A 137 13.35 -0.15 64.61
C LEU A 137 13.22 -1.70 64.60
N PRO A 138 12.86 -2.33 65.73
CA PRO A 138 12.58 -3.76 65.74
C PRO A 138 11.31 -4.04 64.93
N THR A 139 11.37 -5.06 64.06
CA THR A 139 10.22 -5.52 63.27
C THR A 139 9.41 -6.57 64.04
N GLY A 140 8.13 -6.71 63.70
CA GLY A 140 7.29 -7.79 64.20
C GLY A 140 7.36 -9.07 63.35
N PRO A 141 6.30 -9.90 63.35
CA PRO A 141 6.32 -11.25 62.77
C PRO A 141 6.09 -11.29 61.25
N LEU A 142 5.64 -10.21 60.62
CA LEU A 142 5.35 -10.17 59.18
C LEU A 142 6.63 -10.09 58.35
N ARG A 143 7.27 -11.24 58.17
CA ARG A 143 8.41 -11.44 57.27
C ARG A 143 7.94 -12.00 55.93
N ARG A 144 8.73 -11.83 54.86
CA ARG A 144 8.43 -12.36 53.52
C ARG A 144 8.09 -13.86 53.54
N ASP A 145 8.86 -14.68 54.24
CA ASP A 145 8.61 -16.12 54.37
C ASP A 145 7.31 -16.47 55.13
N ALA A 146 6.90 -15.63 56.07
CA ALA A 146 5.63 -15.78 56.76
C ALA A 146 4.45 -15.41 55.85
N VAL A 147 4.59 -14.34 55.07
CA VAL A 147 3.58 -13.92 54.09
C VAL A 147 3.44 -14.93 52.96
N ASP A 148 4.53 -15.51 52.45
CA ASP A 148 4.44 -16.56 51.43
C ASP A 148 3.72 -17.80 51.96
N ARG A 149 4.03 -18.25 53.19
CA ARG A 149 3.29 -19.35 53.84
C ARG A 149 1.80 -19.05 53.99
N PHE A 150 1.45 -17.82 54.33
CA PHE A 150 0.06 -17.36 54.38
C PHE A 150 -0.60 -17.45 52.99
N LEU A 151 0.05 -16.89 51.96
CA LEU A 151 -0.46 -16.89 50.58
C LEU A 151 -0.62 -18.31 50.03
N ASP A 152 0.29 -19.23 50.36
CA ASP A 152 0.22 -20.64 49.96
C ASP A 152 -0.92 -21.39 50.68
N GLY A 153 -1.27 -20.96 51.89
CA GLY A 153 -2.32 -21.56 52.71
C GLY A 153 -3.75 -21.16 52.31
N THR A 154 -3.94 -20.19 51.42
CA THR A 154 -5.28 -19.65 51.09
C THR A 154 -5.60 -19.72 49.58
N PRO A 155 -6.79 -20.25 49.20
CA PRO A 155 -7.22 -20.24 47.79
C PRO A 155 -7.52 -18.83 47.29
N ARG A 156 -7.53 -17.82 48.17
CA ARG A 156 -7.74 -16.41 47.83
C ARG A 156 -6.50 -15.73 47.27
N ARG A 157 -5.35 -16.39 47.25
CA ARG A 157 -4.13 -15.93 46.53
C ARG A 157 -4.42 -15.54 45.08
N ARG A 158 -5.40 -16.18 44.43
CA ARG A 158 -5.84 -15.84 43.07
C ARG A 158 -6.30 -14.38 42.89
N LEU A 159 -6.69 -13.69 43.97
CA LEU A 159 -7.14 -12.29 43.96
C LEU A 159 -5.97 -11.30 44.01
N LEU A 160 -4.77 -11.77 44.37
CA LEU A 160 -3.58 -10.93 44.56
C LEU A 160 -3.21 -10.08 43.33
N PRO A 161 -3.26 -10.58 42.07
CA PRO A 161 -2.98 -9.75 40.90
C PRO A 161 -3.93 -8.56 40.77
N ALA A 162 -5.22 -8.78 41.00
CA ALA A 162 -6.23 -7.71 40.97
C ALA A 162 -6.04 -6.74 42.13
N LEU A 163 -5.67 -7.23 43.32
CA LEU A 163 -5.37 -6.40 44.49
C LEU A 163 -4.18 -5.47 44.23
N LEU A 164 -3.08 -5.97 43.65
CA LEU A 164 -1.90 -5.15 43.32
C LEU A 164 -2.26 -4.06 42.29
N ALA A 165 -3.04 -4.40 41.27
CA ALA A 165 -3.52 -3.44 40.27
C ALA A 165 -4.46 -2.38 40.87
N ALA A 166 -5.33 -2.77 41.81
CA ALA A 166 -6.22 -1.84 42.50
C ALA A 166 -5.44 -0.84 43.38
N VAL A 167 -4.40 -1.32 44.08
CA VAL A 167 -3.55 -0.46 44.94
C VAL A 167 -2.78 0.55 44.10
N GLU A 168 -2.27 0.15 42.93
CA GLU A 168 -1.64 1.11 42.00
C GLU A 168 -2.61 2.22 41.62
N ARG A 169 -3.83 1.89 41.19
CA ARG A 169 -4.85 2.90 40.80
C ARG A 169 -5.23 3.78 41.97
N ALA A 170 -5.40 3.20 43.16
CA ALA A 170 -5.69 3.96 44.36
C ALA A 170 -4.58 4.97 44.70
N ALA A 171 -3.31 4.60 44.51
CA ALA A 171 -2.17 5.43 44.89
C ALA A 171 -1.69 6.40 43.81
N LEU A 172 -1.94 6.13 42.52
CA LEU A 172 -1.47 6.94 41.40
C LEU A 172 -2.58 7.72 40.68
N ASP A 173 -3.77 7.14 40.58
CA ASP A 173 -4.92 7.74 39.89
C ASP A 173 -5.93 8.37 40.85
N GLU A 174 -5.79 8.10 42.16
CA GLU A 174 -6.70 8.55 43.21
C GLU A 174 -8.18 8.20 42.91
N GLU A 175 -8.42 7.10 42.17
CA GLU A 175 -9.78 6.71 41.74
C GLU A 175 -10.69 6.38 42.93
N ARG A 176 -10.35 5.31 43.66
CA ARG A 176 -11.08 4.77 44.80
C ARG A 176 -10.11 4.07 45.74
N SER A 177 -10.36 4.14 47.04
CA SER A 177 -9.59 3.35 48.02
C SER A 177 -9.86 1.85 47.87
N VAL A 178 -8.86 1.06 48.22
CA VAL A 178 -8.95 -0.41 48.32
C VAL A 178 -9.41 -0.76 49.72
N VAL A 179 -10.48 -1.55 49.84
CA VAL A 179 -10.96 -2.07 51.12
C VAL A 179 -10.70 -3.57 51.20
N ILE A 180 -10.01 -4.01 52.24
CA ILE A 180 -9.71 -5.41 52.54
C ILE A 180 -10.59 -5.81 53.72
N LEU A 181 -11.60 -6.64 53.48
CA LEU A 181 -12.42 -7.27 54.50
C LEU A 181 -11.88 -8.69 54.73
N ALA A 182 -11.34 -8.97 55.91
CA ALA A 182 -10.77 -10.26 56.26
C ALA A 182 -11.30 -10.75 57.62
N ALA A 183 -10.98 -11.98 58.03
CA ALA A 183 -11.51 -12.56 59.26
C ALA A 183 -11.12 -11.78 60.51
N ASP A 184 -9.88 -11.29 60.55
CA ASP A 184 -9.28 -10.49 61.61
C ASP A 184 -8.22 -9.52 61.05
N ASP A 185 -7.67 -8.68 61.93
CA ASP A 185 -6.64 -7.70 61.60
C ASP A 185 -5.28 -8.33 61.26
N ASP A 186 -5.00 -9.55 61.73
CA ASP A 186 -3.80 -10.31 61.35
C ASP A 186 -3.85 -10.73 59.88
N GLU A 187 -4.99 -11.23 59.41
CA GLU A 187 -5.20 -11.58 58.00
C GLU A 187 -5.12 -10.33 57.12
N VAL A 188 -5.75 -9.21 57.54
CA VAL A 188 -5.60 -7.93 56.84
C VAL A 188 -4.13 -7.52 56.74
N ALA A 189 -3.40 -7.59 57.85
CA ALA A 189 -2.00 -7.19 57.89
C ALA A 189 -1.13 -8.08 56.99
N CYS A 190 -1.44 -9.38 56.87
CA CYS A 190 -0.79 -10.28 55.91
C CYS A 190 -1.03 -9.85 54.45
N TRP A 191 -2.25 -9.46 54.08
CA TRP A 191 -2.54 -8.95 52.73
C TRP A 191 -1.84 -7.62 52.45
N ILE A 192 -1.84 -6.68 53.41
CA ILE A 192 -1.11 -5.41 53.28
C ILE A 192 0.41 -5.66 53.18
N ALA A 193 0.94 -6.65 53.90
CA ALA A 193 2.33 -7.06 53.78
C ALA A 193 2.65 -7.66 52.40
N ALA A 194 1.77 -8.50 51.85
CA ALA A 194 1.93 -9.01 50.48
C ALA A 194 1.99 -7.87 49.45
N ILE A 195 1.09 -6.89 49.55
CA ILE A 195 1.11 -5.68 48.72
C ILE A 195 2.46 -4.95 48.88
N SER A 196 2.89 -4.70 50.11
CA SER A 196 4.10 -3.94 50.41
C SER A 196 5.38 -4.64 49.93
N PHE A 197 5.40 -5.97 49.93
CA PHE A 197 6.56 -6.75 49.52
C PHE A 197 6.65 -6.96 48.00
N LEU A 198 5.52 -6.88 47.29
CA LEU A 198 5.46 -7.13 45.85
C LEU A 198 5.46 -5.85 45.02
N LEU A 199 4.90 -4.75 45.51
CA LEU A 199 4.89 -3.49 44.75
C LEU A 199 6.31 -2.92 44.55
N PRO A 200 6.53 -2.17 43.45
CA PRO A 200 7.79 -1.46 43.22
C PRO A 200 8.14 -0.54 44.40
N PRO A 201 9.41 -0.47 44.83
CA PRO A 201 9.83 0.38 45.95
C PRO A 201 9.38 1.86 45.87
N PRO A 202 9.38 2.53 44.70
CA PRO A 202 8.87 3.89 44.60
C PRO A 202 7.37 4.02 44.78
N LEU A 203 6.60 2.98 44.44
CA LEU A 203 5.15 2.96 44.57
C LEU A 203 4.74 2.67 46.01
N VAL A 204 5.29 1.63 46.63
CA VAL A 204 4.97 1.27 48.03
C VAL A 204 5.25 2.43 49.00
N ALA A 205 6.29 3.24 48.74
CA ALA A 205 6.61 4.40 49.56
C ALA A 205 5.53 5.51 49.56
N LYS A 206 4.59 5.47 48.61
CA LYS A 206 3.46 6.41 48.47
C LYS A 206 2.12 5.80 48.88
N VAL A 207 2.08 4.51 49.21
CA VAL A 207 0.84 3.83 49.59
C VAL A 207 0.56 4.07 51.08
N SER A 208 -0.49 4.82 51.40
CA SER A 208 -1.03 4.90 52.75
C SER A 208 -1.88 3.67 53.06
N PHE A 209 -1.85 3.20 54.30
CA PHE A 209 -2.69 2.09 54.72
C PHE A 209 -3.16 2.21 56.17
N ALA A 210 -4.22 1.47 56.51
CA ALA A 210 -4.69 1.22 57.87
C ALA A 210 -5.11 -0.25 57.98
N THR A 211 -4.65 -1.00 58.99
CA THR A 211 -5.03 -2.42 59.16
C THR A 211 -6.44 -2.60 59.72
N TYR A 212 -7.01 -1.56 60.33
CA TYR A 212 -8.39 -1.60 60.82
C TYR A 212 -9.04 -0.22 60.78
N GLN A 213 -10.24 -0.16 60.19
CA GLN A 213 -11.15 0.99 60.26
C GLN A 213 -12.58 0.47 60.42
N PHE A 214 -13.28 1.00 61.43
CA PHE A 214 -14.69 0.69 61.65
C PHE A 214 -15.59 1.25 60.55
N ARG A 215 -15.27 2.44 60.02
CA ARG A 215 -16.00 3.09 58.92
C ARG A 215 -15.06 3.42 57.76
N PRO A 216 -14.86 2.49 56.81
CA PRO A 216 -13.97 2.72 55.67
C PRO A 216 -14.31 3.98 54.86
N SER A 217 -15.59 4.40 54.81
CA SER A 217 -16.07 5.60 54.11
C SER A 217 -15.54 6.93 54.62
N TYR A 218 -15.03 7.01 55.85
CA TYR A 218 -14.41 8.22 56.40
C TYR A 218 -12.88 8.19 56.33
N SER A 219 -12.28 7.08 55.90
CA SER A 219 -10.84 6.94 55.78
C SER A 219 -10.36 7.50 54.43
N ARG A 220 -9.21 8.19 54.46
CA ARG A 220 -8.53 8.71 53.26
C ARG A 220 -7.31 7.87 52.84
N HIS A 221 -7.14 6.69 53.44
CA HIS A 221 -6.02 5.81 53.10
C HIS A 221 -6.25 5.13 51.74
N HIS A 222 -5.16 4.83 51.03
CA HIS A 222 -5.23 4.08 49.78
C HIS A 222 -5.68 2.64 50.02
N VAL A 223 -5.19 2.00 51.11
CA VAL A 223 -5.56 0.64 51.50
C VAL A 223 -6.17 0.63 52.90
N ILE A 224 -7.39 0.13 53.04
CA ILE A 224 -8.17 0.18 54.27
C ILE A 224 -8.55 -1.24 54.66
N GLY A 225 -8.04 -1.68 55.80
CA GLY A 225 -8.42 -2.91 56.48
C GLY A 225 -9.70 -2.78 57.26
N THR A 226 -10.52 -3.82 57.26
CA THR A 226 -11.72 -3.91 58.10
C THR A 226 -12.07 -5.38 58.38
N VAL A 227 -12.90 -5.61 59.38
CA VAL A 227 -13.26 -6.95 59.88
C VAL A 227 -14.77 -7.06 60.08
N PRO A 228 -15.34 -8.28 60.18
CA PRO A 228 -16.74 -8.47 60.52
C PRO A 228 -17.16 -7.69 61.78
N GLY A 229 -18.30 -7.01 61.70
CA GLY A 229 -18.81 -6.15 62.79
C GLY A 229 -18.42 -4.67 62.66
N ALA A 230 -17.64 -4.30 61.65
CA ALA A 230 -17.46 -2.91 61.22
C ALA A 230 -18.66 -2.38 60.42
N GLU A 231 -18.78 -1.06 60.27
CA GLU A 231 -19.84 -0.39 59.51
C GLU A 231 -19.52 -0.39 58.01
N ILE A 232 -19.48 -1.60 57.44
CA ILE A 232 -19.42 -1.83 56.01
C ILE A 232 -20.29 -3.03 55.67
N VAL A 233 -21.17 -2.84 54.69
CA VAL A 233 -21.95 -3.92 54.10
C VAL A 233 -21.39 -4.13 52.70
N PRO A 234 -20.90 -5.33 52.35
CA PRO A 234 -20.34 -5.62 51.03
C PRO A 234 -21.47 -5.76 49.99
N ASP A 235 -22.14 -4.65 49.68
CA ASP A 235 -23.21 -4.56 48.69
C ASP A 235 -22.74 -3.85 47.41
N GLU A 236 -23.61 -3.77 46.39
CA GLU A 236 -23.31 -3.10 45.12
C GLU A 236 -22.83 -1.65 45.30
N ARG A 237 -23.30 -0.93 46.33
CA ARG A 237 -22.87 0.44 46.60
C ARG A 237 -21.44 0.48 47.12
N ALA A 238 -21.08 -0.44 48.02
CA ALA A 238 -19.71 -0.58 48.50
C ALA A 238 -18.75 -0.95 47.36
N PHE A 239 -19.13 -1.89 46.48
CA PHE A 239 -18.34 -2.25 45.29
C PHE A 239 -18.25 -1.10 44.26
N ALA A 240 -19.22 -0.19 44.23
CA ALA A 240 -19.16 1.03 43.41
C ALA A 240 -18.27 2.12 44.05
N GLY A 241 -18.27 2.25 45.39
CA GLY A 241 -17.48 3.25 46.11
C GLY A 241 -16.00 2.89 46.34
N PHE A 242 -15.68 1.59 46.38
CA PHE A 242 -14.33 1.09 46.67
C PHE A 242 -13.89 0.01 45.68
N PHE A 243 -12.58 -0.25 45.64
CA PHE A 243 -12.08 -1.55 45.22
C PHE A 243 -12.16 -2.51 46.43
N LEU A 244 -13.29 -3.19 46.57
CA LEU A 244 -13.56 -4.07 47.72
C LEU A 244 -13.05 -5.48 47.46
N PHE A 245 -12.27 -6.02 48.39
CA PHE A 245 -11.80 -7.40 48.43
C PHE A 245 -12.29 -8.04 49.73
N ASP A 246 -13.34 -8.83 49.64
CA ASP A 246 -13.86 -9.63 50.74
C ASP A 246 -13.17 -11.00 50.73
N PHE A 247 -12.17 -11.17 51.58
CA PHE A 247 -11.44 -12.43 51.73
C PHE A 247 -12.22 -13.48 52.52
N THR A 248 -13.27 -13.08 53.26
CA THR A 248 -14.13 -14.00 54.02
C THR A 248 -15.01 -14.83 53.08
N THR A 249 -15.61 -14.18 52.06
CA THR A 249 -16.44 -14.83 51.04
C THR A 249 -15.65 -15.17 49.77
N GLY A 250 -14.59 -14.39 49.50
CA GLY A 250 -13.77 -14.39 48.30
C GLY A 250 -14.34 -13.62 47.13
N GLU A 251 -15.33 -12.78 47.38
CA GLU A 251 -15.85 -11.80 46.42
C GLU A 251 -14.89 -10.60 46.33
N ALA A 252 -14.70 -10.05 45.14
CA ALA A 252 -13.82 -8.92 44.93
C ALA A 252 -14.28 -8.07 43.74
N SER A 253 -13.97 -6.78 43.78
CA SER A 253 -14.14 -5.89 42.63
C SER A 253 -13.38 -6.42 41.42
N GLU A 254 -14.01 -6.37 40.24
CA GLU A 254 -13.34 -6.71 38.99
C GLU A 254 -12.31 -5.64 38.64
N VAL A 255 -11.02 -6.02 38.70
CA VAL A 255 -9.90 -5.16 38.34
C VAL A 255 -9.02 -5.94 37.36
N ALA A 256 -8.93 -5.45 36.13
CA ALA A 256 -8.05 -6.02 35.12
C ALA A 256 -6.58 -5.94 35.58
N ALA A 257 -6.00 -7.08 35.92
CA ALA A 257 -4.60 -7.21 36.27
C ALA A 257 -3.74 -7.23 35.01
N GLY A 258 -2.70 -6.39 34.98
CA GLY A 258 -1.68 -6.44 33.93
C GLY A 258 -0.73 -7.64 34.11
N PRO A 259 0.23 -7.81 33.18
CA PRO A 259 1.21 -8.90 33.23
C PRO A 259 2.09 -8.91 34.49
N LEU A 260 2.58 -7.74 34.94
CA LEU A 260 3.46 -7.67 36.10
C LEU A 260 2.80 -8.14 37.41
N PRO A 261 1.57 -7.71 37.79
CA PRO A 261 0.87 -8.28 38.93
C PRO A 261 0.76 -9.81 38.92
N LEU A 262 0.50 -10.41 37.75
CA LEU A 262 0.43 -11.86 37.59
C LEU A 262 1.79 -12.51 37.85
N LEU A 263 2.85 -11.98 37.23
CA LEU A 263 4.22 -12.47 37.41
C LEU A 263 4.68 -12.37 38.88
N LEU A 264 4.43 -11.25 39.55
CA LEU A 264 4.78 -11.05 40.95
C LEU A 264 3.99 -11.97 41.89
N ALA A 265 2.69 -12.13 41.65
CA ALA A 265 1.85 -13.03 42.43
C ALA A 265 2.29 -14.50 42.29
N GLY A 266 2.76 -14.91 41.10
CA GLY A 266 3.36 -16.23 40.86
C GLY A 266 4.74 -16.39 41.50
N THR A 267 5.54 -15.33 41.52
CA THR A 267 6.90 -15.31 42.08
C THR A 267 6.92 -15.44 43.60
N GLY A 268 5.98 -14.81 44.30
CA GLY A 268 5.98 -14.76 45.77
C GLY A 268 6.93 -13.69 46.34
N THR A 269 6.74 -13.35 47.61
CA THR A 269 7.38 -12.20 48.26
C THR A 269 8.86 -12.42 48.55
N VAL A 270 9.31 -13.66 48.81
CA VAL A 270 10.73 -13.97 49.03
C VAL A 270 11.53 -13.79 47.75
N ALA A 271 11.06 -14.39 46.65
CA ALA A 271 11.76 -14.30 45.36
C ALA A 271 11.62 -12.93 44.68
N ALA A 272 10.58 -12.15 45.01
CA ALA A 272 10.42 -10.78 44.51
C ALA A 272 11.52 -9.82 44.99
N GLU A 273 12.14 -10.04 46.16
CA GLU A 273 13.17 -9.13 46.68
C GLU A 273 14.44 -9.06 45.81
N PRO A 274 15.14 -10.17 45.50
CA PRO A 274 16.28 -10.14 44.59
C PRO A 274 15.87 -9.70 43.18
N LEU A 275 14.65 -10.01 42.76
CA LEU A 275 14.10 -9.59 41.47
C LEU A 275 14.00 -8.06 41.37
N TRP A 276 13.39 -7.41 42.36
CA TRP A 276 13.33 -5.95 42.44
C TRP A 276 14.71 -5.30 42.53
N ARG A 277 15.64 -5.91 43.27
CA ARG A 277 17.02 -5.42 43.38
C ARG A 277 17.71 -5.37 42.01
N ARG A 278 17.52 -6.40 41.17
CA ARG A 278 18.06 -6.44 39.81
C ARG A 278 17.33 -5.53 38.85
N ALA A 279 15.99 -5.53 38.87
CA ALA A 279 15.21 -4.63 38.02
C ALA A 279 15.57 -3.16 38.27
N ARG A 280 15.86 -2.78 39.51
CA ARG A 280 16.33 -1.43 39.86
C ARG A 280 17.71 -1.10 39.28
N ALA A 281 18.59 -2.08 39.11
CA ALA A 281 19.87 -1.89 38.41
C ALA A 281 19.69 -1.68 36.90
N LEU A 282 18.58 -2.16 36.34
CA LEU A 282 18.22 -1.98 34.93
C LEU A 282 17.44 -0.68 34.67
N ALA A 283 16.81 -0.10 35.70
CA ALA A 283 15.92 1.05 35.61
C ALA A 283 16.60 2.33 35.08
N ALA A 284 15.83 3.16 34.38
CA ALA A 284 16.24 4.50 33.97
C ALA A 284 15.88 5.57 35.03
N GLY A 285 14.99 5.24 35.98
CA GLY A 285 14.55 6.11 37.06
C GLY A 285 13.24 6.87 36.77
N GLY A 286 12.63 6.66 35.60
CA GLY A 286 11.34 7.24 35.22
C GLY A 286 10.16 6.30 35.40
N GLU A 287 10.40 5.04 35.74
CA GLU A 287 9.40 3.99 35.87
C GLU A 287 8.52 4.25 37.11
N LEU A 288 7.23 4.47 36.90
CA LEU A 288 6.28 4.78 37.97
C LEU A 288 5.21 3.70 38.09
N ARG A 289 4.65 3.26 36.97
CA ARG A 289 3.56 2.29 36.88
C ARG A 289 4.10 0.86 36.84
N LEU A 290 3.31 -0.10 37.29
CA LEU A 290 3.57 -1.53 37.17
C LEU A 290 3.82 -1.95 35.72
N ALA A 291 3.13 -1.33 34.75
CA ALA A 291 3.39 -1.56 33.33
C ALA A 291 4.81 -1.12 32.90
N ASP A 292 5.34 -0.02 33.46
CA ASP A 292 6.70 0.46 33.17
C ASP A 292 7.76 -0.53 33.69
N TRP A 293 7.48 -1.13 34.85
CA TRP A 293 8.38 -2.09 35.51
C TRP A 293 8.33 -3.50 34.91
N HIS A 294 7.25 -3.86 34.20
CA HIS A 294 7.05 -5.21 33.65
C HIS A 294 8.24 -5.74 32.84
N PRO A 295 8.71 -5.05 31.77
CA PRO A 295 9.83 -5.55 30.98
C PRO A 295 11.15 -5.66 31.76
N LEU A 296 11.38 -4.79 32.74
CA LEU A 296 12.59 -4.83 33.57
C LEU A 296 12.57 -6.02 34.52
N ILE A 297 11.41 -6.32 35.08
CA ILE A 297 11.21 -7.49 35.94
C ILE A 297 11.33 -8.78 35.11
N ALA A 298 10.75 -8.83 33.91
CA ALA A 298 10.91 -9.97 33.02
C ALA A 298 12.40 -10.19 32.64
N ALA A 299 13.13 -9.12 32.30
CA ALA A 299 14.57 -9.17 32.04
C ALA A 299 15.39 -9.62 33.27
N ALA A 300 15.01 -9.15 34.47
CA ALA A 300 15.66 -9.55 35.71
C ALA A 300 15.40 -11.03 36.06
N ALA A 301 14.20 -11.54 35.79
CA ALA A 301 13.85 -12.95 36.00
C ALA A 301 14.58 -13.87 35.01
N LEU A 302 14.79 -13.43 33.76
CA LEU A 302 15.60 -14.16 32.78
C LEU A 302 17.04 -14.39 33.27
N LEU A 303 17.62 -13.44 34.02
CA LEU A 303 18.95 -13.59 34.61
C LEU A 303 19.02 -14.69 35.70
N ASP A 304 17.87 -15.14 36.23
CA ASP A 304 17.74 -16.26 37.17
C ASP A 304 17.34 -17.58 36.50
N GLY A 305 17.39 -17.66 35.18
CA GLY A 305 16.96 -18.83 34.42
C GLY A 305 15.48 -18.79 33.99
N GLY A 306 14.79 -17.67 34.19
CA GLY A 306 13.44 -17.43 33.68
C GLY A 306 12.30 -18.23 34.33
N PRO A 307 12.31 -18.56 35.64
CA PRO A 307 11.18 -19.25 36.24
C PRO A 307 9.90 -18.40 36.11
N GLY A 308 8.84 -19.01 35.59
CA GLY A 308 7.54 -18.35 35.42
C GLY A 308 7.44 -17.37 34.24
N ILE A 309 8.49 -17.23 33.42
CA ILE A 309 8.46 -16.34 32.24
C ILE A 309 7.68 -17.00 31.10
N GLY A 310 6.56 -16.39 30.73
CA GLY A 310 5.77 -16.78 29.57
C GLY A 310 6.26 -16.15 28.26
N PRO A 311 5.61 -16.49 27.13
CA PRO A 311 5.88 -15.86 25.84
C PRO A 311 5.71 -14.33 25.87
N ASP A 312 4.66 -13.82 26.52
CA ASP A 312 4.37 -12.38 26.59
C ASP A 312 5.41 -11.62 27.43
N ASP A 313 5.89 -12.21 28.53
CA ASP A 313 6.97 -11.66 29.34
C ASP A 313 8.29 -11.61 28.57
N LEU A 314 8.56 -12.66 27.79
CA LEU A 314 9.74 -12.75 26.95
C LEU A 314 9.70 -11.71 25.81
N ASP A 315 8.54 -11.50 25.20
CA ASP A 315 8.34 -10.45 24.19
C ASP A 315 8.57 -9.05 24.78
N ALA A 316 7.99 -8.76 25.95
CA ALA A 316 8.19 -7.51 26.66
C ALA A 316 9.68 -7.27 26.98
N ALA A 317 10.38 -8.29 27.50
CA ALA A 317 11.81 -8.21 27.79
C ALA A 317 12.67 -7.98 26.54
N CYS A 318 12.40 -8.70 25.44
CA CYS A 318 13.18 -8.59 24.20
C CYS A 318 12.96 -7.23 23.50
N THR A 319 11.72 -6.75 23.48
CA THR A 319 11.36 -5.43 22.92
C THR A 319 12.00 -4.30 23.72
N TRP A 320 11.94 -4.38 25.05
CA TRP A 320 12.60 -3.42 25.93
C TRP A 320 14.11 -3.44 25.76
N LEU A 321 14.73 -4.63 25.70
CA LEU A 321 16.17 -4.77 25.54
C LEU A 321 16.64 -4.16 24.22
N GLY A 322 15.93 -4.41 23.12
CA GLY A 322 16.23 -3.80 21.81
C GLY A 322 16.21 -2.27 21.83
N SER A 323 15.25 -1.70 22.57
CA SER A 323 15.09 -0.25 22.70
C SER A 323 16.08 0.41 23.68
N ASN A 324 16.59 -0.34 24.66
CA ASN A 324 17.40 0.20 25.77
C ASN A 324 18.86 -0.23 25.75
N ALA A 325 19.28 -1.13 24.86
CA ALA A 325 20.62 -1.70 24.83
C ALA A 325 21.77 -0.67 24.81
N ARG A 326 21.56 0.52 24.22
CA ARG A 326 22.59 1.59 24.19
C ARG A 326 22.85 2.23 25.56
N ARG A 327 21.88 2.17 26.47
CA ARG A 327 22.00 2.71 27.84
C ARG A 327 22.61 1.69 28.79
N LEU A 328 22.46 0.40 28.49
CA LEU A 328 22.93 -0.71 29.31
C LEU A 328 24.38 -1.04 28.98
N ASP A 329 25.09 -1.63 29.95
CA ASP A 329 26.43 -2.15 29.69
C ASP A 329 26.37 -3.44 28.85
N ARG A 330 27.48 -3.73 28.18
CA ARG A 330 27.60 -4.85 27.25
C ARG A 330 27.39 -6.21 27.92
N ASP A 331 27.80 -6.40 29.17
CA ASP A 331 27.65 -7.67 29.90
C ASP A 331 26.17 -7.94 30.19
N THR A 332 25.46 -6.93 30.70
CA THR A 332 24.02 -7.00 30.96
C THR A 332 23.25 -7.36 29.70
N VAL A 333 23.50 -6.68 28.57
CA VAL A 333 22.82 -6.99 27.30
C VAL A 333 23.14 -8.42 26.84
N GLY A 334 24.40 -8.85 26.97
CA GLY A 334 24.83 -10.19 26.61
C GLY A 334 24.14 -11.28 27.43
N ARG A 335 24.06 -11.11 28.74
CA ARG A 335 23.48 -12.10 29.67
C ARG A 335 21.97 -12.20 29.53
N VAL A 336 21.26 -11.07 29.48
CA VAL A 336 19.80 -11.07 29.27
C VAL A 336 19.49 -11.65 27.89
N GLY A 337 20.23 -11.23 26.85
CA GLY A 337 20.02 -11.71 25.50
C GLY A 337 20.30 -13.21 25.32
N ALA A 338 21.35 -13.74 25.96
CA ALA A 338 21.65 -15.17 25.96
C ALA A 338 20.57 -15.98 26.71
N ALA A 339 20.10 -15.48 27.85
CA ALA A 339 19.01 -16.12 28.60
C ALA A 339 17.71 -16.15 27.78
N ALA A 340 17.33 -15.03 27.16
CA ALA A 340 16.16 -14.94 26.30
C ALA A 340 16.26 -15.86 25.08
N LEU A 341 17.44 -15.95 24.44
CA LEU A 341 17.69 -16.86 23.34
C LEU A 341 17.61 -18.33 23.78
N GLY A 342 18.10 -18.65 24.98
CA GLY A 342 18.08 -20.02 25.52
C GLY A 342 16.73 -20.48 26.06
N HIS A 343 15.76 -19.59 26.20
CA HIS A 343 14.48 -19.87 26.85
C HIS A 343 13.57 -20.77 25.99
N ASP A 344 12.84 -21.70 26.62
CA ASP A 344 11.97 -22.65 25.91
C ASP A 344 10.81 -21.97 25.16
N ALA A 345 10.32 -20.85 25.69
CA ALA A 345 9.29 -20.03 25.04
C ALA A 345 9.83 -19.13 23.90
N ALA A 346 11.14 -19.19 23.58
CA ALA A 346 11.73 -18.34 22.56
C ALA A 346 11.19 -18.65 21.17
N SER A 347 10.53 -17.66 20.56
CA SER A 347 9.97 -17.74 19.22
C SER A 347 10.71 -16.80 18.26
N PRO A 348 10.54 -16.96 16.93
CA PRO A 348 11.06 -16.00 15.96
C PRO A 348 10.60 -14.55 16.19
N ALA A 349 9.44 -14.32 16.80
CA ALA A 349 8.92 -12.97 17.07
C ALA A 349 9.84 -12.17 18.00
N HIS A 350 10.42 -12.84 19.01
CA HIS A 350 11.29 -12.22 20.00
C HIS A 350 12.68 -11.87 19.44
N MET A 351 13.09 -12.53 18.35
CA MET A 351 14.45 -12.43 17.82
C MET A 351 14.78 -11.05 17.24
N THR A 352 13.78 -10.28 16.80
CA THR A 352 13.99 -8.92 16.28
C THR A 352 14.57 -8.01 17.36
N GLY A 353 13.92 -7.94 18.53
CA GLY A 353 14.38 -7.14 19.66
C GLY A 353 15.76 -7.58 20.18
N LEU A 354 16.01 -8.90 20.22
CA LEU A 354 17.32 -9.45 20.58
C LEU A 354 18.42 -9.09 19.58
N ALA A 355 18.14 -9.18 18.27
CA ALA A 355 19.09 -8.81 17.24
C ALA A 355 19.40 -7.30 17.30
N ASP A 356 18.38 -6.46 17.56
CA ASP A 356 18.57 -5.02 17.73
C ASP A 356 19.43 -4.69 18.94
N ALA A 357 19.17 -5.35 20.07
CA ALA A 357 19.98 -5.21 21.28
C ALA A 357 21.44 -5.64 21.04
N ALA A 358 21.63 -6.81 20.43
CA ALA A 358 22.96 -7.36 20.15
C ALA A 358 23.75 -6.47 19.19
N ALA A 359 23.11 -5.95 18.14
CA ALA A 359 23.75 -5.01 17.22
C ALA A 359 24.13 -3.70 17.92
N ALA A 360 23.24 -3.14 18.75
CA ALA A 360 23.51 -1.91 19.49
C ALA A 360 24.67 -2.04 20.50
N ALA A 361 24.82 -3.20 21.12
CA ALA A 361 25.90 -3.50 22.07
C ALA A 361 27.18 -4.07 21.41
N GLY A 362 27.18 -4.30 20.10
CA GLY A 362 28.30 -4.90 19.36
C GLY A 362 28.58 -6.36 19.73
N LEU A 363 27.55 -7.14 20.03
CA LEU A 363 27.62 -8.56 20.42
C LEU A 363 27.41 -9.46 19.19
N ASP A 364 28.47 -9.66 18.40
CA ASP A 364 28.39 -10.32 17.10
C ASP A 364 27.86 -11.76 17.13
N GLU A 365 28.22 -12.53 18.16
CA GLU A 365 27.76 -13.91 18.31
C GLU A 365 26.27 -13.98 18.63
N LEU A 366 25.79 -13.19 19.60
CA LEU A 366 24.37 -13.10 19.94
C LEU A 366 23.55 -12.60 18.74
N LEU A 367 24.06 -11.60 18.02
CA LEU A 367 23.44 -11.07 16.80
C LEU A 367 23.30 -12.17 15.74
N ALA A 368 24.37 -12.93 15.49
CA ALA A 368 24.36 -14.02 14.52
C ALA A 368 23.35 -15.12 14.88
N LEU A 369 23.25 -15.47 16.17
CA LEU A 369 22.30 -16.49 16.64
C LEU A 369 20.86 -16.01 16.57
N ALA A 370 20.57 -14.77 16.99
CA ALA A 370 19.23 -14.19 16.94
C ALA A 370 18.75 -14.04 15.48
N GLU A 371 19.56 -13.44 14.60
CA GLU A 371 19.24 -13.33 13.17
C GLU A 371 19.14 -14.71 12.49
N GLY A 372 19.98 -15.67 12.88
CA GLY A 372 19.91 -17.05 12.38
C GLY A 372 18.59 -17.74 12.71
N ARG A 373 18.09 -17.61 13.96
CA ARG A 373 16.78 -18.14 14.35
C ARG A 373 15.62 -17.42 13.66
N LEU A 374 15.70 -16.10 13.54
CA LEU A 374 14.72 -15.29 12.82
C LEU A 374 14.57 -15.74 11.36
N VAL A 375 15.70 -15.92 10.66
CA VAL A 375 15.72 -16.43 9.28
C VAL A 375 15.11 -17.81 9.20
N MET A 376 15.44 -18.73 10.10
CA MET A 376 14.87 -20.08 10.10
C MET A 376 13.35 -20.08 10.26
N GLY A 377 12.83 -19.23 11.15
CA GLY A 377 11.38 -19.02 11.31
C GLY A 377 10.73 -18.46 10.05
N HIS A 378 11.30 -17.40 9.47
CA HIS A 378 10.77 -16.80 8.25
C HIS A 378 10.79 -17.77 7.05
N LEU A 379 11.84 -18.58 6.91
CA LEU A 379 11.93 -19.59 5.86
C LEU A 379 10.89 -20.70 6.03
N ALA A 380 10.58 -21.11 7.27
CA ALA A 380 9.50 -22.06 7.54
C ALA A 380 8.14 -21.45 7.17
N GLN A 381 7.87 -20.22 7.59
CA GLN A 381 6.64 -19.48 7.28
C GLN A 381 6.45 -19.25 5.77
N ALA A 382 7.52 -18.92 5.05
CA ALA A 382 7.50 -18.75 3.60
C ALA A 382 7.29 -20.06 2.83
N SER A 383 7.52 -21.22 3.47
CA SER A 383 7.26 -22.53 2.89
C SER A 383 5.82 -23.01 3.10
N ASP A 384 5.08 -22.40 4.05
CA ASP A 384 3.67 -22.69 4.29
C ASP A 384 2.80 -21.68 3.53
N PRO A 385 2.05 -22.09 2.48
CA PRO A 385 1.22 -21.19 1.68
C PRO A 385 0.10 -20.51 2.47
N SER A 386 -0.34 -21.10 3.59
CA SER A 386 -1.41 -20.56 4.43
C SER A 386 -0.92 -19.48 5.40
N ALA A 387 0.39 -19.44 5.66
CA ALA A 387 0.97 -18.51 6.60
C ALA A 387 1.14 -17.11 5.98
N PRO A 388 0.94 -16.03 6.77
CA PRO A 388 1.15 -14.67 6.29
C PRO A 388 2.63 -14.45 5.90
N ALA A 389 2.90 -13.48 5.04
CA ALA A 389 4.29 -13.14 4.71
C ALA A 389 5.02 -12.56 5.93
N PRO A 390 6.23 -13.04 6.27
CA PRO A 390 6.98 -12.51 7.40
C PRO A 390 7.46 -11.08 7.14
N ARG A 391 7.47 -10.25 8.19
CA ARG A 391 8.09 -8.91 8.16
C ARG A 391 9.59 -9.05 8.37
N ALA A 392 10.35 -9.01 7.27
CA ALA A 392 11.79 -9.16 7.28
C ALA A 392 12.53 -7.82 7.12
N ALA A 393 13.69 -7.72 7.77
CA ALA A 393 14.65 -6.65 7.59
C ALA A 393 15.99 -7.21 7.09
N ARG A 394 16.85 -6.29 6.62
CA ARG A 394 18.18 -6.64 6.12
C ARG A 394 19.05 -7.21 7.24
N LEU A 395 19.66 -8.36 7.01
CA LEU A 395 20.50 -9.03 8.00
C LEU A 395 21.82 -8.27 8.19
N ARG A 396 22.19 -8.03 9.44
CA ARG A 396 23.41 -7.30 9.82
C ARG A 396 24.61 -8.23 9.91
N SER A 397 24.42 -9.43 10.47
CA SER A 397 25.48 -10.43 10.65
C SER A 397 25.87 -11.11 9.35
N ALA A 398 27.17 -11.13 9.05
CA ALA A 398 27.71 -11.90 7.92
C ALA A 398 27.47 -13.41 8.06
N ARG A 399 27.56 -13.93 9.30
CA ARG A 399 27.31 -15.35 9.60
C ARG A 399 25.83 -15.71 9.36
N ALA A 400 24.90 -14.84 9.79
CA ALA A 400 23.48 -15.04 9.53
C ALA A 400 23.15 -14.97 8.04
N ARG A 401 23.77 -14.05 7.27
CA ARG A 401 23.61 -13.99 5.80
C ARG A 401 24.07 -15.27 5.10
N GLU A 402 25.19 -15.85 5.51
CA GLU A 402 25.66 -17.12 4.93
C GLU A 402 24.76 -18.30 5.30
N GLN A 403 24.25 -18.36 6.54
CA GLN A 403 23.25 -19.34 6.94
C GLN A 403 21.95 -19.19 6.13
N ALA A 404 21.47 -17.95 5.95
CA ALA A 404 20.30 -17.65 5.14
C ALA A 404 20.49 -18.09 3.69
N ARG A 405 21.65 -17.82 3.08
CA ARG A 405 21.99 -18.23 1.71
C ARG A 405 21.83 -19.75 1.52
N ARG A 406 22.34 -20.54 2.45
CA ARG A 406 22.19 -22.01 2.46
C ARG A 406 20.73 -22.42 2.62
N GLY A 407 20.01 -21.77 3.53
CA GLY A 407 18.59 -22.03 3.77
C GLY A 407 17.71 -21.74 2.55
N TYR A 408 17.99 -20.68 1.80
CA TYR A 408 17.32 -20.38 0.53
C TYR A 408 17.67 -21.40 -0.54
N ALA A 409 18.95 -21.72 -0.74
CA ALA A 409 19.36 -22.69 -1.76
C ALA A 409 18.65 -24.05 -1.56
N GLN A 410 18.57 -24.52 -0.31
CA GLN A 410 17.89 -25.77 0.01
C GLN A 410 16.38 -25.73 -0.30
N ARG A 411 15.70 -24.64 0.05
CA ARG A 411 14.23 -24.53 -0.12
C ARG A 411 13.83 -24.22 -1.56
N LEU A 412 14.60 -23.39 -2.26
CA LEU A 412 14.36 -23.06 -3.67
C LEU A 412 14.49 -24.29 -4.58
N ALA A 413 15.40 -25.21 -4.29
CA ALA A 413 15.62 -26.41 -5.10
C ALA A 413 14.39 -27.32 -5.28
N GLY A 414 13.39 -27.21 -4.39
CA GLY A 414 12.13 -27.97 -4.47
C GLY A 414 10.86 -27.10 -4.43
N ALA A 415 11.00 -25.78 -4.58
CA ALA A 415 9.88 -24.85 -4.47
C ALA A 415 8.98 -24.90 -5.71
N ASP A 416 7.66 -24.82 -5.49
CA ASP A 416 6.72 -24.48 -6.55
C ASP A 416 6.76 -22.97 -6.86
N ALA A 417 6.01 -22.53 -7.88
CA ALA A 417 6.05 -21.14 -8.33
C ALA A 417 5.63 -20.14 -7.23
N ALA A 418 4.62 -20.46 -6.42
CA ALA A 418 4.13 -19.58 -5.37
C ALA A 418 5.14 -19.47 -4.22
N THR A 419 5.68 -20.61 -3.77
CA THR A 419 6.70 -20.66 -2.72
C THR A 419 7.98 -19.97 -3.17
N LEU A 420 8.37 -20.13 -4.43
CA LEU A 420 9.54 -19.46 -5.03
C LEU A 420 9.41 -17.94 -4.93
N VAL A 421 8.28 -17.35 -5.36
CA VAL A 421 8.05 -15.89 -5.27
C VAL A 421 8.19 -15.41 -3.84
N ARG A 422 7.56 -16.11 -2.87
CA ARG A 422 7.63 -15.76 -1.44
C ARG A 422 9.06 -15.82 -0.91
N LEU A 423 9.81 -16.86 -1.25
CA LEU A 423 11.21 -17.02 -0.84
C LEU A 423 12.12 -15.94 -1.46
N LEU A 424 11.91 -15.57 -2.72
CA LEU A 424 12.70 -14.54 -3.39
C LEU A 424 12.42 -13.14 -2.83
N ALA A 425 11.15 -12.83 -2.54
CA ALA A 425 10.80 -11.59 -1.86
C ALA A 425 11.45 -11.50 -0.48
N LEU A 426 11.47 -12.63 0.26
CA LEU A 426 12.12 -12.71 1.56
C LEU A 426 13.66 -12.57 1.46
N ALA A 427 14.28 -13.21 0.46
CA ALA A 427 15.73 -13.14 0.23
C ALA A 427 16.17 -11.70 -0.04
N ASP A 428 15.39 -10.98 -0.85
CA ASP A 428 15.61 -9.56 -1.10
C ASP A 428 15.49 -8.71 0.18
N ALA A 429 14.44 -8.91 0.97
CA ALA A 429 14.25 -8.21 2.24
C ALA A 429 15.40 -8.47 3.23
N HIS A 430 15.92 -9.70 3.28
CA HIS A 430 17.11 -10.04 4.07
C HIS A 430 18.43 -9.52 3.48
N GLY A 431 18.42 -9.03 2.24
CA GLY A 431 19.62 -8.59 1.52
C GLY A 431 20.57 -9.75 1.20
N VAL A 432 20.03 -10.94 0.94
CA VAL A 432 20.76 -12.16 0.65
C VAL A 432 20.57 -12.51 -0.82
N GLN A 433 21.69 -12.74 -1.52
CA GLN A 433 21.67 -13.26 -2.89
C GLN A 433 21.66 -14.80 -2.81
N PRO A 434 20.58 -15.48 -3.27
CA PRO A 434 20.55 -16.93 -3.35
C PRO A 434 21.60 -17.47 -4.32
N ASP A 435 21.83 -18.78 -4.27
CA ASP A 435 22.80 -19.43 -5.14
C ASP A 435 22.43 -19.27 -6.64
N PRO A 436 23.32 -18.72 -7.49
CA PRO A 436 23.05 -18.49 -8.91
C PRO A 436 22.65 -19.75 -9.68
N HIS A 437 23.24 -20.90 -9.36
CA HIS A 437 22.92 -22.16 -10.04
C HIS A 437 21.53 -22.65 -9.65
N THR A 438 21.16 -22.54 -8.37
CA THR A 438 19.79 -22.84 -7.93
C THR A 438 18.78 -21.92 -8.62
N LEU A 439 19.04 -20.61 -8.72
CA LEU A 439 18.13 -19.68 -9.40
C LEU A 439 17.95 -20.01 -10.88
N ARG A 440 19.03 -20.31 -11.61
CA ARG A 440 18.95 -20.76 -13.01
C ARG A 440 18.11 -22.03 -13.14
N GLY A 441 18.35 -23.01 -12.27
CA GLY A 441 17.57 -24.26 -12.24
C GLY A 441 16.09 -24.02 -11.99
N CYS A 442 15.73 -23.14 -11.06
CA CYS A 442 14.34 -22.74 -10.80
C CYS A 442 13.72 -22.01 -12.00
N GLY A 443 14.48 -21.13 -12.66
CA GLY A 443 14.04 -20.44 -13.88
C GLY A 443 13.65 -21.44 -14.97
N SER A 444 14.53 -22.41 -15.24
CA SER A 444 14.30 -23.41 -16.29
C SER A 444 13.29 -24.50 -15.94
N GLY A 445 13.23 -24.89 -14.65
CA GLY A 445 12.44 -26.04 -14.20
C GLY A 445 11.06 -25.69 -13.63
N VAL A 446 10.86 -24.46 -13.18
CA VAL A 446 9.63 -24.01 -12.51
C VAL A 446 9.01 -22.82 -13.23
N VAL A 447 9.74 -21.71 -13.35
CA VAL A 447 9.19 -20.44 -13.87
C VAL A 447 8.84 -20.53 -15.36
N GLY A 448 9.78 -20.95 -16.21
CA GLY A 448 9.55 -21.13 -17.64
C GLY A 448 8.35 -22.04 -17.96
N PRO A 449 8.31 -23.27 -17.44
CA PRO A 449 7.17 -24.16 -17.63
C PRO A 449 5.85 -23.59 -17.10
N ARG A 450 5.88 -22.83 -15.99
CA ARG A 450 4.69 -22.23 -15.40
C ARG A 450 4.13 -21.12 -16.27
N LEU A 451 4.99 -20.22 -16.78
CA LEU A 451 4.59 -19.14 -17.69
C LEU A 451 3.99 -19.68 -19.00
N LEU A 452 4.55 -20.76 -19.56
CA LEU A 452 3.98 -21.41 -20.74
C LEU A 452 2.59 -22.03 -20.49
N ARG A 453 2.27 -22.41 -19.25
CA ARG A 453 0.94 -22.93 -18.87
C ARG A 453 -0.06 -21.82 -18.51
N ARG A 454 0.42 -20.74 -17.88
CA ARG A 454 -0.35 -19.55 -17.48
C ARG A 454 0.55 -18.33 -17.60
N SER A 455 0.32 -17.55 -18.65
CA SER A 455 1.16 -16.39 -18.99
C SER A 455 0.87 -15.15 -18.14
N ASP A 456 -0.31 -15.07 -17.53
CA ASP A 456 -0.80 -13.94 -16.71
C ASP A 456 -0.36 -14.05 -15.24
N GLN A 457 0.95 -13.99 -14.98
CA GLN A 457 1.50 -14.13 -13.62
C GLN A 457 2.46 -12.98 -13.29
N ASP A 458 1.91 -11.81 -12.90
CA ASP A 458 2.66 -10.58 -12.62
C ASP A 458 3.77 -10.79 -11.57
N ASP A 459 3.51 -11.54 -10.51
CA ASP A 459 4.49 -11.87 -9.46
C ASP A 459 5.72 -12.60 -10.03
N LEU A 460 5.54 -13.46 -11.03
CA LEU A 460 6.64 -14.16 -11.70
C LEU A 460 7.38 -13.24 -12.67
N HIS A 461 6.68 -12.35 -13.36
CA HIS A 461 7.32 -11.33 -14.21
C HIS A 461 8.21 -10.41 -13.36
N ASP A 462 7.74 -9.99 -12.19
CA ASP A 462 8.53 -9.16 -11.27
C ASP A 462 9.73 -9.94 -10.70
N ALA A 463 9.56 -11.22 -10.36
CA ALA A 463 10.68 -12.08 -9.96
C ALA A 463 11.73 -12.21 -11.08
N VAL A 464 11.31 -12.42 -12.32
CA VAL A 464 12.21 -12.47 -13.49
C VAL A 464 12.93 -11.14 -13.72
N ARG A 465 12.23 -10.01 -13.55
CA ARG A 465 12.86 -8.68 -13.67
C ARG A 465 13.96 -8.49 -12.64
N ARG A 466 13.69 -8.87 -11.39
CA ARG A 466 14.56 -8.61 -10.24
C ARG A 466 15.76 -9.55 -10.15
N TRP A 467 15.64 -10.80 -10.61
CA TRP A 467 16.67 -11.84 -10.41
C TRP A 467 17.29 -12.30 -11.74
N PRO A 468 18.51 -11.84 -12.10
CA PRO A 468 19.14 -12.14 -13.39
C PRO A 468 19.38 -13.63 -13.64
N ASP A 469 19.81 -14.39 -12.63
CA ASP A 469 20.04 -15.84 -12.78
C ASP A 469 18.74 -16.61 -12.98
N LEU A 470 17.65 -16.20 -12.30
CA LEU A 470 16.32 -16.77 -12.53
C LEU A 470 15.86 -16.46 -13.96
N ARG A 471 16.03 -15.21 -14.41
CA ARG A 471 15.71 -14.78 -15.77
C ARG A 471 16.47 -15.57 -16.83
N ALA A 472 17.77 -15.74 -16.67
CA ALA A 472 18.58 -16.53 -17.59
C ALA A 472 18.07 -17.97 -17.72
N GLY A 473 17.68 -18.61 -16.61
CA GLY A 473 17.06 -19.94 -16.63
C GLY A 473 15.69 -19.96 -17.31
N THR A 474 14.85 -18.96 -17.04
CA THR A 474 13.53 -18.82 -17.68
C THR A 474 13.66 -18.64 -19.19
N LEU A 475 14.52 -17.73 -19.64
CA LEU A 475 14.79 -17.48 -21.06
C LEU A 475 15.35 -18.71 -21.75
N PHE A 476 16.29 -19.43 -21.11
CA PHE A 476 16.81 -20.68 -21.63
C PHE A 476 15.69 -21.72 -21.89
N HIS A 477 14.74 -21.86 -20.96
CA HIS A 477 13.61 -22.78 -21.16
C HIS A 477 12.67 -22.33 -22.28
N LEU A 478 12.33 -21.03 -22.32
CA LEU A 478 11.46 -20.49 -23.37
C LEU A 478 12.09 -20.64 -24.77
N ASP A 479 13.39 -20.41 -24.89
CA ASP A 479 14.13 -20.55 -26.15
C ASP A 479 14.13 -22.02 -26.65
N GLN A 480 14.32 -22.98 -25.75
CA GLN A 480 14.22 -24.41 -26.07
C GLN A 480 12.82 -24.80 -26.60
N VAL A 481 11.76 -24.17 -26.09
CA VAL A 481 10.37 -24.42 -26.51
C VAL A 481 9.98 -23.63 -27.76
N ALA A 482 10.62 -22.49 -28.03
CA ALA A 482 10.23 -21.57 -29.09
C ALA A 482 10.24 -22.19 -30.50
N SER A 483 11.07 -23.21 -30.72
CA SER A 483 11.10 -23.96 -31.99
C SER A 483 9.91 -24.92 -32.17
N ALA A 484 9.38 -25.47 -31.07
CA ALA A 484 8.32 -26.48 -31.08
C ALA A 484 6.91 -25.89 -30.90
N ASP A 485 6.77 -24.82 -30.10
CA ASP A 485 5.48 -24.21 -29.77
C ASP A 485 5.59 -22.68 -29.68
N ARG A 486 5.74 -22.04 -30.85
CA ARG A 486 5.87 -20.60 -30.98
C ARG A 486 4.66 -19.86 -30.38
N ALA A 487 3.44 -20.38 -30.60
CA ALA A 487 2.21 -19.73 -30.12
C ALA A 487 2.20 -19.52 -28.60
N ARG A 488 2.63 -20.52 -27.82
CA ARG A 488 2.72 -20.37 -26.36
C ARG A 488 3.78 -19.37 -25.92
N VAL A 489 4.92 -19.31 -26.60
CA VAL A 489 5.96 -18.31 -26.29
C VAL A 489 5.44 -16.89 -26.56
N HIS A 490 4.76 -16.67 -27.69
CA HIS A 490 4.12 -15.37 -27.96
C HIS A 490 3.11 -15.00 -26.87
N ALA A 491 2.28 -15.94 -26.40
CA ALA A 491 1.32 -15.68 -25.33
C ALA A 491 1.97 -15.21 -24.01
N VAL A 492 3.19 -15.67 -23.71
CA VAL A 492 3.96 -15.21 -22.53
C VAL A 492 4.43 -13.77 -22.72
N PHE A 493 4.88 -13.40 -23.92
CA PHE A 493 5.28 -12.02 -24.23
C PHE A 493 4.09 -11.07 -24.37
N ASP A 494 2.96 -11.53 -24.92
CA ASP A 494 1.69 -10.78 -24.95
C ASP A 494 1.22 -10.43 -23.53
N ALA A 495 1.50 -11.30 -22.55
CA ALA A 495 1.24 -11.04 -21.12
C ALA A 495 2.27 -10.12 -20.45
N GLY A 496 3.29 -9.63 -21.16
CA GLY A 496 4.19 -8.57 -20.70
C GLY A 496 5.56 -9.00 -20.20
N LEU A 497 6.02 -10.23 -20.50
CA LEU A 497 7.36 -10.69 -20.11
C LEU A 497 8.49 -9.81 -20.68
N ASP A 498 8.28 -9.17 -21.85
CA ASP A 498 9.24 -8.22 -22.45
C ASP A 498 9.61 -7.08 -21.49
N LYS A 499 8.69 -6.66 -20.61
CA LYS A 499 8.94 -5.61 -19.61
C LYS A 499 9.83 -6.08 -18.45
N ALA A 500 10.05 -7.39 -18.32
CA ALA A 500 10.89 -7.99 -17.28
C ALA A 500 12.29 -8.35 -17.80
N VAL A 501 12.53 -8.25 -19.11
CA VAL A 501 13.77 -8.71 -19.75
C VAL A 501 14.45 -7.54 -20.47
N PRO A 502 15.74 -7.26 -20.20
CA PRO A 502 16.47 -6.25 -20.95
C PRO A 502 16.58 -6.58 -22.44
N GLU A 503 16.50 -5.57 -23.30
CA GLU A 503 16.58 -5.72 -24.77
C GLU A 503 17.85 -6.46 -25.23
N ALA A 504 18.98 -6.22 -24.54
CA ALA A 504 20.25 -6.85 -24.85
C ALA A 504 20.23 -8.38 -24.65
N GLU A 505 19.46 -8.88 -23.66
CA GLU A 505 19.29 -10.32 -23.43
C GLU A 505 18.36 -10.94 -24.47
N LEU A 506 17.30 -10.22 -24.88
CA LEU A 506 16.40 -10.67 -25.94
C LEU A 506 17.11 -10.75 -27.29
N THR A 507 17.92 -9.75 -27.65
CA THR A 507 18.65 -9.71 -28.92
C THR A 507 19.56 -10.93 -29.12
N ALA A 508 20.06 -11.53 -28.04
CA ALA A 508 20.86 -12.75 -28.08
C ALA A 508 20.04 -14.04 -28.35
N LEU A 509 18.71 -13.98 -28.24
CA LEU A 509 17.77 -15.10 -28.38
C LEU A 509 16.73 -14.77 -29.48
N PRO A 510 17.03 -15.03 -30.76
CA PRO A 510 16.25 -14.52 -31.89
C PRO A 510 14.75 -14.82 -31.84
N ALA A 511 14.38 -16.05 -31.44
CA ALA A 511 12.97 -16.45 -31.37
C ALA A 511 12.20 -15.70 -30.27
N LEU A 512 12.85 -15.39 -29.15
CA LEU A 512 12.24 -14.64 -28.05
C LEU A 512 12.20 -13.14 -28.35
N HIS A 513 13.23 -12.62 -29.02
CA HIS A 513 13.26 -11.23 -29.48
C HIS A 513 12.09 -10.95 -30.43
N GLU A 514 11.86 -11.83 -31.39
CA GLU A 514 10.71 -11.74 -32.30
C GLU A 514 9.38 -11.73 -31.55
N ALA A 515 9.19 -12.66 -30.60
CA ALA A 515 7.99 -12.72 -29.79
C ALA A 515 7.75 -11.42 -28.99
N ALA A 516 8.83 -10.84 -28.44
CA ALA A 516 8.78 -9.56 -27.73
C ALA A 516 8.43 -8.37 -28.63
N LEU A 517 8.94 -8.32 -29.87
CA LEU A 517 8.62 -7.27 -30.83
C LEU A 517 7.15 -7.33 -31.27
N VAL A 518 6.65 -8.53 -31.58
CA VAL A 518 5.25 -8.75 -31.96
C VAL A 518 4.30 -8.36 -30.83
N ALA A 519 4.60 -8.76 -29.60
CA ALA A 519 3.80 -8.43 -28.43
C ALA A 519 3.77 -6.90 -28.18
N ARG A 520 4.92 -6.23 -28.29
CA ARG A 520 5.03 -4.77 -28.19
C ARG A 520 4.16 -4.06 -29.21
N GLY A 521 4.31 -4.40 -30.49
CA GLY A 521 3.53 -3.77 -31.55
C GLY A 521 2.02 -3.88 -31.34
N ARG A 522 1.53 -5.06 -30.95
CA ARG A 522 0.11 -5.30 -30.66
C ARG A 522 -0.40 -4.51 -29.47
N ARG A 523 0.38 -4.47 -28.38
CA ARG A 523 -0.02 -3.85 -27.12
C ARG A 523 0.04 -2.33 -27.18
N ASP A 524 1.10 -1.80 -27.80
CA ASP A 524 1.39 -0.36 -27.82
C ASP A 524 0.69 0.34 -29.00
N GLY A 525 -0.03 -0.43 -29.84
CA GLY A 525 -0.80 0.08 -30.97
C GLY A 525 0.08 0.62 -32.10
N GLU A 526 1.29 0.12 -32.21
CA GLU A 526 2.20 0.50 -33.29
C GLU A 526 1.62 0.02 -34.64
N PRO A 527 1.88 0.76 -35.73
CA PRO A 527 1.52 0.29 -37.06
C PRO A 527 2.12 -1.11 -37.30
N PRO A 528 1.33 -2.11 -37.67
CA PRO A 528 1.82 -3.48 -37.89
C PRO A 528 3.00 -3.57 -38.87
N VAL A 529 3.10 -2.60 -39.80
CA VAL A 529 4.21 -2.43 -40.73
C VAL A 529 5.54 -2.21 -40.00
N ASP A 530 5.57 -1.33 -39.01
CA ASP A 530 6.79 -0.98 -38.28
C ASP A 530 7.27 -2.18 -37.47
N THR A 531 6.35 -2.92 -36.84
CA THR A 531 6.64 -4.17 -36.14
C THR A 531 7.21 -5.24 -37.09
N ALA A 532 6.63 -5.40 -38.30
CA ALA A 532 7.14 -6.35 -39.29
C ALA A 532 8.56 -6.02 -39.75
N LEU A 533 8.86 -4.74 -39.99
CA LEU A 533 10.20 -4.28 -40.38
C LEU A 533 11.22 -4.44 -39.23
N ALA A 534 10.80 -4.22 -37.99
CA ALA A 534 11.62 -4.48 -36.82
C ALA A 534 11.95 -5.97 -36.68
N VAL A 535 10.97 -6.87 -36.87
CA VAL A 535 11.18 -8.32 -36.86
C VAL A 535 12.13 -8.76 -37.99
N LEU A 536 11.96 -8.22 -39.20
CA LEU A 536 12.88 -8.49 -40.31
C LEU A 536 14.31 -8.04 -40.01
N SER A 537 14.46 -6.85 -39.42
CA SER A 537 15.76 -6.34 -39.00
C SER A 537 16.40 -7.26 -37.95
N ALA A 538 15.61 -7.79 -37.00
CA ALA A 538 16.06 -8.74 -35.99
C ALA A 538 16.44 -10.11 -36.58
N ARG A 539 15.75 -10.58 -37.63
CA ARG A 539 16.09 -11.81 -38.39
C ARG A 539 17.37 -11.66 -39.24
N GLY A 540 17.87 -10.43 -39.43
CA GLY A 540 19.09 -10.14 -40.17
C GLY A 540 18.93 -10.18 -41.69
N PRO A 541 20.04 -10.07 -42.47
CA PRO A 541 20.01 -9.88 -43.92
C PRO A 541 19.34 -11.02 -44.72
N SER A 542 19.35 -12.24 -44.16
CA SER A 542 18.71 -13.43 -44.75
C SER A 542 17.29 -13.65 -44.24
N GLY A 543 16.78 -12.79 -43.36
CA GLY A 543 15.42 -12.85 -42.85
C GLY A 543 14.39 -12.77 -43.98
N ARG A 544 13.32 -13.52 -43.82
CA ARG A 544 12.15 -13.52 -44.69
C ARG A 544 10.90 -13.32 -43.87
N LEU A 545 9.84 -12.77 -44.48
CA LEU A 545 8.52 -12.80 -43.86
C LEU A 545 7.97 -14.23 -43.98
N ASP A 546 7.17 -14.65 -43.03
CA ASP A 546 6.46 -15.93 -43.11
C ASP A 546 4.96 -15.71 -42.88
N GLU A 547 4.16 -16.68 -43.32
CA GLU A 547 2.70 -16.59 -43.25
C GLU A 547 2.20 -16.47 -41.80
N ALA A 548 2.91 -17.07 -40.84
CA ALA A 548 2.55 -17.02 -39.43
C ALA A 548 2.69 -15.60 -38.86
N LEU A 549 3.79 -14.92 -39.15
CA LEU A 549 4.03 -13.53 -38.75
C LEU A 549 3.04 -12.57 -39.40
N LEU A 550 2.77 -12.73 -40.70
CA LEU A 550 1.81 -11.88 -41.41
C LEU A 550 0.40 -12.05 -40.87
N THR A 551 -0.04 -13.28 -40.65
CA THR A 551 -1.35 -13.59 -40.03
C THR A 551 -1.44 -13.05 -38.61
N ALA A 552 -0.34 -13.10 -37.86
CA ALA A 552 -0.26 -12.60 -36.50
C ALA A 552 -0.40 -11.07 -36.40
N LEU A 553 0.10 -10.33 -37.40
CA LEU A 553 0.09 -8.86 -37.42
C LEU A 553 -1.16 -8.29 -38.13
N TRP A 554 -1.69 -8.98 -39.14
CA TRP A 554 -2.85 -8.56 -39.92
C TRP A 554 -3.92 -9.67 -40.00
N PRO A 555 -4.65 -9.95 -38.91
CA PRO A 555 -5.67 -11.01 -38.91
C PRO A 555 -6.82 -10.74 -39.91
N GLY A 556 -7.01 -9.49 -40.33
CA GLY A 556 -8.03 -9.06 -41.31
C GLY A 556 -7.52 -8.87 -42.74
N GLY A 557 -6.27 -9.23 -43.04
CA GLY A 557 -5.63 -8.93 -44.32
C GLY A 557 -5.00 -7.53 -44.37
N TRP A 558 -4.32 -7.22 -45.47
CA TRP A 558 -3.72 -5.91 -45.70
C TRP A 558 -4.74 -4.89 -46.22
N THR A 559 -4.52 -3.61 -45.91
CA THR A 559 -5.08 -2.51 -46.71
C THR A 559 -4.09 -2.10 -47.82
N PRO A 560 -4.54 -1.36 -48.84
CA PRO A 560 -3.61 -0.84 -49.86
C PRO A 560 -2.50 0.05 -49.27
N ASP A 561 -2.79 0.79 -48.20
CA ASP A 561 -1.80 1.66 -47.55
C ASP A 561 -0.80 0.82 -46.72
N ASP A 562 -1.24 -0.24 -46.04
CA ASP A 562 -0.34 -1.19 -45.35
C ASP A 562 0.60 -1.88 -46.34
N ALA A 563 0.05 -2.37 -47.45
CA ALA A 563 0.81 -3.03 -48.51
C ALA A 563 1.84 -2.06 -49.10
N LEU A 564 1.46 -0.81 -49.36
CA LEU A 564 2.35 0.21 -49.90
C LEU A 564 3.48 0.57 -48.93
N ALA A 565 3.16 0.70 -47.63
CA ALA A 565 4.14 1.04 -46.60
C ALA A 565 5.13 -0.10 -46.38
N LEU A 566 4.64 -1.35 -46.26
CA LEU A 566 5.49 -2.51 -46.05
C LEU A 566 6.38 -2.77 -47.26
N LEU A 567 5.83 -2.86 -48.48
CA LEU A 567 6.60 -3.18 -49.68
C LEU A 567 7.71 -2.15 -49.98
N ARG A 568 7.53 -0.87 -49.60
CA ARG A 568 8.59 0.15 -49.72
C ARG A 568 9.71 -0.02 -48.69
N GLY A 569 9.39 -0.54 -47.51
CA GLY A 569 10.37 -0.76 -46.44
C GLY A 569 11.11 -2.10 -46.55
N LEU A 570 10.65 -3.02 -47.40
CA LEU A 570 11.28 -4.33 -47.56
C LEU A 570 12.65 -4.21 -48.27
N PRO A 571 13.66 -4.98 -47.81
CA PRO A 571 14.88 -5.18 -48.58
C PRO A 571 14.59 -5.88 -49.92
N ASP A 572 15.37 -5.58 -50.96
CA ASP A 572 15.18 -6.09 -52.33
C ASP A 572 14.97 -7.62 -52.41
N GLY A 573 15.68 -8.39 -51.58
CA GLY A 573 15.56 -9.85 -51.54
C GLY A 573 14.30 -10.39 -50.85
N ALA A 574 13.65 -9.61 -49.99
CA ALA A 574 12.40 -9.97 -49.31
C ALA A 574 11.17 -9.54 -50.14
N ALA A 575 11.31 -8.50 -50.96
CA ALA A 575 10.27 -8.05 -51.89
C ALA A 575 9.99 -9.03 -53.04
N ALA A 576 10.80 -10.09 -53.18
CA ALA A 576 10.62 -11.17 -54.15
C ALA A 576 10.00 -12.45 -53.55
N ASP A 577 9.58 -12.42 -52.28
CA ASP A 577 9.13 -13.62 -51.57
C ASP A 577 7.70 -14.03 -52.01
N PRO A 578 7.51 -15.29 -52.47
CA PRO A 578 6.20 -15.81 -52.84
C PRO A 578 5.15 -15.73 -51.73
N VAL A 579 5.56 -15.68 -50.45
CA VAL A 579 4.64 -15.56 -49.30
C VAL A 579 3.78 -14.29 -49.34
N LEU A 580 4.20 -13.26 -50.06
CA LEU A 580 3.49 -11.99 -50.18
C LEU A 580 2.36 -12.05 -51.22
N VAL A 581 2.39 -13.01 -52.15
CA VAL A 581 1.42 -13.11 -53.25
C VAL A 581 -0.02 -13.23 -52.73
N PRO A 582 -0.36 -14.13 -51.80
CA PRO A 582 -1.73 -14.26 -51.28
C PRO A 582 -2.25 -13.01 -50.54
N TRP A 583 -1.34 -12.15 -50.07
CA TRP A 583 -1.67 -10.92 -49.34
C TRP A 583 -1.87 -9.72 -50.27
N VAL A 584 -1.12 -9.67 -51.37
CA VAL A 584 -1.18 -8.60 -52.36
C VAL A 584 -2.26 -8.86 -53.41
N GLU A 585 -2.43 -10.11 -53.85
CA GLU A 585 -3.38 -10.49 -54.91
C GLU A 585 -4.82 -10.02 -54.66
N PRO A 586 -5.44 -10.22 -53.47
CA PRO A 586 -6.80 -9.75 -53.22
C PRO A 586 -6.96 -8.22 -53.36
N LEU A 587 -5.93 -7.46 -52.98
CA LEU A 587 -5.92 -6.00 -53.08
C LEU A 587 -5.82 -5.51 -54.51
N LEU A 588 -5.09 -6.25 -55.35
CA LEU A 588 -4.93 -5.94 -56.77
C LEU A 588 -6.16 -6.38 -57.58
N ALA A 589 -6.75 -7.52 -57.23
CA ALA A 589 -7.85 -8.15 -57.95
C ALA A 589 -9.22 -7.53 -57.67
N SER A 590 -9.47 -7.03 -56.46
CA SER A 590 -10.74 -6.41 -56.07
C SER A 590 -10.56 -4.95 -55.68
N PRO A 591 -10.90 -3.98 -56.55
CA PRO A 591 -10.84 -2.57 -56.22
C PRO A 591 -12.08 -2.18 -55.38
N SER A 592 -12.17 -2.70 -54.16
CA SER A 592 -13.39 -2.71 -53.32
C SER A 592 -13.90 -1.34 -52.84
N SER A 593 -13.42 -0.22 -53.38
CA SER A 593 -14.06 1.10 -53.21
C SER A 593 -13.56 2.14 -54.24
N MET A 594 -13.82 1.92 -55.53
CA MET A 594 -13.45 2.86 -56.59
C MET A 594 -14.20 4.20 -56.57
N ASP A 595 -15.14 4.42 -55.65
CA ASP A 595 -15.84 5.70 -55.54
C ASP A 595 -15.07 6.78 -54.74
N ASP A 596 -14.02 6.41 -53.99
CA ASP A 596 -13.21 7.34 -53.20
C ASP A 596 -11.92 7.77 -53.95
N PRO A 597 -11.75 9.06 -54.31
CA PRO A 597 -10.56 9.57 -54.99
C PRO A 597 -9.23 9.32 -54.26
N VAL A 598 -9.23 9.25 -52.92
CA VAL A 598 -8.02 9.00 -52.12
C VAL A 598 -7.58 7.55 -52.30
N ARG A 599 -8.52 6.61 -52.20
CA ARG A 599 -8.24 5.17 -52.34
C ARG A 599 -7.88 4.79 -53.77
N GLN A 600 -8.44 5.46 -54.78
CA GLN A 600 -8.02 5.32 -56.18
C GLN A 600 -6.53 5.64 -56.37
N LYS A 601 -6.04 6.67 -55.66
CA LYS A 601 -4.63 7.08 -55.73
C LYS A 601 -3.72 6.09 -55.02
N SER A 602 -4.11 5.58 -53.84
CA SER A 602 -3.36 4.54 -53.14
C SER A 602 -3.29 3.24 -53.95
N TYR A 603 -4.39 2.83 -54.61
CA TYR A 603 -4.40 1.68 -55.51
C TYR A 603 -3.44 1.85 -56.71
N GLY A 604 -3.47 3.00 -57.38
CA GLY A 604 -2.54 3.28 -58.48
C GLY A 604 -1.07 3.30 -58.03
N ALA A 605 -0.80 3.86 -56.85
CA ALA A 605 0.54 3.88 -56.26
C ALA A 605 1.02 2.47 -55.87
N LEU A 606 0.11 1.60 -55.40
CA LEU A 606 0.41 0.21 -55.08
C LEU A 606 0.74 -0.59 -56.34
N CYS A 607 -0.08 -0.50 -57.39
CA CYS A 607 0.21 -1.17 -58.66
C CYS A 607 1.55 -0.70 -59.26
N ALA A 608 1.83 0.61 -59.25
CA ALA A 608 3.10 1.14 -59.73
C ALA A 608 4.31 0.69 -58.92
N LEU A 609 4.14 0.44 -57.61
CA LEU A 609 5.19 -0.14 -56.78
C LEU A 609 5.39 -1.62 -57.12
N VAL A 610 4.31 -2.40 -57.18
CA VAL A 610 4.36 -3.84 -57.45
C VAL A 610 4.95 -4.14 -58.83
N ASP A 611 4.60 -3.35 -59.85
CA ASP A 611 5.15 -3.44 -61.22
C ASP A 611 6.69 -3.32 -61.24
N GLY A 612 7.24 -2.47 -60.37
CA GLY A 612 8.68 -2.28 -60.23
C GLY A 612 9.39 -3.33 -59.37
N LEU A 613 8.65 -4.28 -58.76
CA LEU A 613 9.19 -5.31 -57.87
C LEU A 613 9.22 -6.69 -58.54
N PRO A 614 10.16 -7.58 -58.16
CA PRO A 614 10.17 -8.96 -58.66
C PRO A 614 8.86 -9.74 -58.40
N LEU A 615 8.10 -9.31 -57.39
CA LEU A 615 6.78 -9.84 -57.04
C LEU A 615 5.79 -9.86 -58.22
N ALA A 616 5.85 -8.88 -59.13
CA ALA A 616 4.97 -8.84 -60.31
C ALA A 616 5.10 -10.09 -61.18
N GLY A 617 6.30 -10.67 -61.26
CA GLY A 617 6.59 -11.91 -61.99
C GLY A 617 5.94 -13.16 -61.41
N LEU A 618 5.44 -13.09 -60.17
CA LEU A 618 4.77 -14.18 -59.47
C LEU A 618 3.24 -14.08 -59.51
N LEU A 619 2.71 -12.94 -59.95
CA LEU A 619 1.25 -12.74 -60.09
C LEU A 619 0.69 -13.53 -61.28
N PRO A 620 -0.60 -13.94 -61.22
CA PRO A 620 -1.32 -14.49 -62.36
C PRO A 620 -1.24 -13.57 -63.59
N PRO A 621 -1.09 -14.09 -64.83
CA PRO A 621 -0.88 -13.28 -66.03
C PRO A 621 -1.90 -12.14 -66.20
N ALA A 622 -3.19 -12.44 -66.05
CA ALA A 622 -4.26 -11.44 -66.17
C ALA A 622 -4.15 -10.31 -65.13
N LEU A 623 -3.65 -10.61 -63.93
CA LEU A 623 -3.47 -9.63 -62.86
C LEU A 623 -2.20 -8.80 -63.09
N ARG A 624 -1.13 -9.41 -63.59
CA ARG A 624 0.10 -8.73 -63.99
C ARG A 624 -0.17 -7.70 -65.07
N ASP A 625 -0.87 -8.10 -66.14
CA ASP A 625 -1.23 -7.20 -67.24
C ASP A 625 -2.07 -6.02 -66.73
N ARG A 626 -2.96 -6.26 -65.75
CA ARG A 626 -3.73 -5.21 -65.09
C ARG A 626 -2.87 -4.28 -64.21
N VAL A 627 -1.91 -4.83 -63.46
CA VAL A 627 -0.98 -4.04 -62.63
C VAL A 627 -0.13 -3.13 -63.50
N GLU A 628 0.45 -3.65 -64.57
CA GLU A 628 1.25 -2.89 -65.56
C GLU A 628 0.39 -1.75 -66.15
N ALA A 629 -0.84 -2.06 -66.54
CA ALA A 629 -1.78 -1.08 -67.07
C ALA A 629 -2.11 0.04 -66.06
N VAL A 630 -2.45 -0.32 -64.83
CA VAL A 630 -2.75 0.65 -63.76
C VAL A 630 -1.50 1.47 -63.40
N ALA A 631 -0.32 0.86 -63.36
CA ALA A 631 0.95 1.52 -63.10
C ALA A 631 1.25 2.57 -64.18
N TRP A 632 1.09 2.20 -65.46
CA TRP A 632 1.25 3.12 -66.58
C TRP A 632 0.28 4.30 -66.47
N ILE A 633 -1.01 4.05 -66.21
CA ILE A 633 -2.03 5.10 -66.01
C ILE A 633 -1.63 6.03 -64.86
N HIS A 634 -1.21 5.47 -63.72
CA HIS A 634 -0.80 6.23 -62.54
C HIS A 634 0.44 7.12 -62.81
N LEU A 635 1.38 6.64 -63.61
CA LEU A 635 2.55 7.43 -64.01
C LEU A 635 2.16 8.52 -65.02
N ALA A 636 1.31 8.19 -66.00
CA ALA A 636 0.84 9.10 -67.04
C ALA A 636 -0.05 10.24 -66.50
N GLU A 637 -0.74 10.05 -65.38
CA GLU A 637 -1.53 11.13 -64.74
C GLU A 637 -0.69 12.13 -63.93
N LYS A 638 0.55 11.81 -63.53
CA LYS A 638 1.37 12.69 -62.67
C LYS A 638 1.47 14.14 -63.18
N PRO A 639 1.71 14.42 -64.47
CA PRO A 639 1.74 15.80 -64.98
C PRO A 639 0.41 16.55 -64.81
N LEU A 640 -0.73 15.85 -64.81
CA LEU A 640 -2.08 16.42 -64.63
C LEU A 640 -2.35 16.85 -63.18
N LEU A 641 -1.58 16.35 -62.21
CA LEU A 641 -1.76 16.65 -60.79
C LEU A 641 -0.90 17.82 -60.30
N VAL A 642 0.13 18.25 -61.05
CA VAL A 642 1.02 19.34 -60.65
C VAL A 642 0.29 20.70 -60.69
N THR A 643 0.14 21.34 -59.53
CA THR A 643 -0.47 22.66 -59.37
C THR A 643 0.59 23.77 -59.32
N GLY A 644 0.92 24.37 -60.47
CA GLY A 644 1.83 25.51 -60.48
C GLY A 644 2.32 25.95 -61.87
N SER A 645 2.13 27.23 -62.17
CA SER A 645 2.64 28.01 -63.32
C SER A 645 2.10 27.65 -64.73
N GLY A 646 1.93 28.67 -65.57
CA GLY A 646 1.51 28.53 -66.98
C GLY A 646 2.49 27.76 -67.87
N LYS A 647 3.71 27.45 -67.40
CA LYS A 647 4.71 26.65 -68.14
C LYS A 647 4.34 25.16 -68.25
N ASN A 648 3.45 24.66 -67.39
CA ASN A 648 3.07 23.23 -67.38
C ASN A 648 1.80 22.93 -68.19
N ALA A 649 1.20 23.93 -68.86
CA ALA A 649 -0.07 23.76 -69.58
C ALA A 649 0.03 22.78 -70.77
N THR A 650 1.14 22.85 -71.54
CA THR A 650 1.38 21.93 -72.67
C THR A 650 1.59 20.50 -72.18
N GLN A 651 2.40 20.30 -71.13
CA GLN A 651 2.64 18.97 -70.56
C GLN A 651 1.37 18.34 -70.00
N ARG A 652 0.50 19.13 -69.36
CA ARG A 652 -0.82 18.68 -68.89
C ARG A 652 -1.73 18.30 -70.06
N TYR A 653 -1.71 19.06 -71.15
CA TYR A 653 -2.49 18.73 -72.34
C TYR A 653 -2.01 17.43 -72.99
N GLU A 654 -0.71 17.26 -73.20
CA GLU A 654 -0.15 16.03 -73.79
C GLU A 654 -0.40 14.80 -72.90
N ALA A 655 -0.29 14.93 -71.58
CA ALA A 655 -0.62 13.84 -70.65
C ALA A 655 -2.10 13.47 -70.69
N GLY A 656 -2.99 14.47 -70.72
CA GLY A 656 -4.44 14.23 -70.87
C GLY A 656 -4.79 13.62 -72.22
N LYS A 657 -4.11 14.05 -73.30
CA LYS A 657 -4.25 13.52 -74.65
C LYS A 657 -3.84 12.04 -74.69
N ALA A 658 -2.67 11.70 -74.15
CA ALA A 658 -2.19 10.32 -74.11
C ALA A 658 -3.15 9.37 -73.38
N LEU A 659 -3.73 9.80 -72.24
CA LEU A 659 -4.72 9.00 -71.50
C LEU A 659 -6.05 8.84 -72.26
N VAL A 660 -6.51 9.89 -72.95
CA VAL A 660 -7.73 9.83 -73.78
C VAL A 660 -7.52 8.95 -75.00
N GLU A 661 -6.39 9.08 -75.69
CA GLU A 661 -6.02 8.24 -76.83
C GLU A 661 -5.89 6.77 -76.43
N ALA A 662 -5.28 6.50 -75.26
CA ALA A 662 -5.15 5.15 -74.74
C ALA A 662 -6.49 4.44 -74.48
N TYR A 663 -7.54 5.19 -74.14
CA TYR A 663 -8.89 4.66 -74.02
C TYR A 663 -9.58 4.53 -75.39
N SER A 664 -9.47 5.55 -76.23
CA SER A 664 -10.19 5.64 -77.51
C SER A 664 -9.66 4.70 -78.58
N SER A 665 -8.41 4.24 -78.49
CA SER A 665 -7.78 3.33 -79.46
C SER A 665 -6.96 2.25 -78.75
N PRO A 666 -7.62 1.20 -78.19
CA PRO A 666 -6.93 0.15 -77.43
C PRO A 666 -5.86 -0.61 -78.23
N ALA A 667 -6.01 -0.67 -79.56
CA ALA A 667 -5.06 -1.32 -80.45
C ALA A 667 -3.71 -0.56 -80.56
N ASP A 668 -3.72 0.76 -80.35
CA ASP A 668 -2.53 1.63 -80.45
C ASP A 668 -1.87 1.88 -79.07
N ALA A 669 -2.55 1.49 -77.99
CA ALA A 669 -2.05 1.57 -76.60
C ALA A 669 -2.41 0.29 -75.81
N PRO A 670 -1.87 -0.88 -76.20
CA PRO A 670 -2.19 -2.18 -75.58
C PRO A 670 -1.91 -2.21 -74.07
N ALA A 671 -1.00 -1.34 -73.60
CA ALA A 671 -0.64 -1.20 -72.20
C ALA A 671 -1.80 -0.78 -71.29
N ALA A 672 -2.88 -0.13 -71.78
CA ALA A 672 -3.96 0.35 -70.90
C ALA A 672 -5.23 -0.54 -70.91
N SER A 673 -5.36 -1.45 -71.89
CA SER A 673 -6.56 -2.25 -72.10
C SER A 673 -6.97 -3.12 -70.89
N PRO A 674 -6.05 -3.76 -70.15
CA PRO A 674 -6.38 -4.55 -68.96
C PRO A 674 -6.99 -3.75 -67.78
N ALA A 675 -6.93 -2.42 -67.83
CA ALA A 675 -7.41 -1.51 -66.79
C ALA A 675 -8.32 -0.39 -67.34
N GLU A 676 -9.12 -0.69 -68.38
CA GLU A 676 -10.04 0.27 -69.04
C GLU A 676 -10.99 0.95 -68.03
N ASP A 677 -11.51 0.18 -67.08
CA ASP A 677 -12.41 0.66 -66.01
C ASP A 677 -11.74 1.69 -65.11
N TYR A 678 -10.50 1.42 -64.69
CA TYR A 678 -9.71 2.34 -63.87
C TYR A 678 -9.33 3.60 -64.68
N LEU A 679 -8.94 3.45 -65.95
CA LEU A 679 -8.63 4.58 -66.83
C LEU A 679 -9.83 5.52 -66.97
N LEU A 680 -11.02 4.97 -67.25
CA LEU A 680 -12.24 5.75 -67.41
C LEU A 680 -12.59 6.54 -66.14
N LEU A 681 -12.46 5.89 -64.98
CA LEU A 681 -12.65 6.50 -63.67
C LEU A 681 -11.67 7.67 -63.45
N ARG A 682 -10.38 7.47 -63.71
CA ARG A 682 -9.33 8.49 -63.55
C ARG A 682 -9.52 9.65 -64.53
N LEU A 683 -9.86 9.38 -65.79
CA LEU A 683 -10.20 10.42 -66.77
C LEU A 683 -11.35 11.30 -66.28
N GLY A 684 -12.39 10.70 -65.69
CA GLY A 684 -13.47 11.45 -65.06
C GLY A 684 -13.00 12.41 -63.94
N VAL A 685 -11.96 12.05 -63.18
CA VAL A 685 -11.38 12.91 -62.11
C VAL A 685 -10.49 14.00 -62.68
N LEU A 686 -9.64 13.64 -63.64
CA LEU A 686 -8.52 14.47 -64.06
C LEU A 686 -8.94 15.49 -65.12
N LEU A 687 -9.81 15.12 -66.06
CA LEU A 687 -10.21 16.00 -67.16
C LEU A 687 -10.82 17.34 -66.68
N PRO A 688 -11.72 17.38 -65.67
CA PRO A 688 -12.27 18.64 -65.16
C PRO A 688 -11.22 19.60 -64.57
N THR A 689 -10.03 19.11 -64.22
CA THR A 689 -8.92 19.94 -63.69
C THR A 689 -8.15 20.67 -64.78
N LEU A 690 -8.35 20.33 -66.04
CA LEU A 690 -7.69 20.97 -67.17
C LEU A 690 -8.27 22.37 -67.43
N ARG A 691 -7.46 23.20 -68.09
CA ARG A 691 -7.91 24.51 -68.57
C ARG A 691 -8.98 24.30 -69.65
N HIS A 692 -9.98 25.17 -69.67
CA HIS A 692 -11.19 25.04 -70.51
C HIS A 692 -10.94 24.71 -72.00
N ASP A 693 -9.88 25.24 -72.58
CA ASP A 693 -9.48 25.12 -73.98
C ASP A 693 -8.78 23.79 -74.26
N ALA A 694 -7.92 23.34 -73.34
CA ALA A 694 -7.33 22.01 -73.37
C ALA A 694 -8.43 20.94 -73.20
N LEU A 695 -9.33 21.15 -72.22
CA LEU A 695 -10.45 20.26 -71.98
C LEU A 695 -11.39 20.18 -73.19
N ALA A 696 -11.75 21.32 -73.80
CA ALA A 696 -12.60 21.34 -74.99
C ALA A 696 -12.00 20.53 -76.14
N ARG A 697 -10.70 20.69 -76.42
CA ARG A 697 -10.00 19.92 -77.46
C ARG A 697 -10.00 18.43 -77.18
N LEU A 698 -9.79 18.02 -75.92
CA LEU A 698 -9.79 16.61 -75.54
C LEU A 698 -11.19 16.00 -75.62
N LEU A 699 -12.24 16.70 -75.17
CA LEU A 699 -13.62 16.18 -75.24
C LEU A 699 -14.12 16.03 -76.68
N VAL A 700 -13.64 16.87 -77.62
CA VAL A 700 -13.97 16.74 -79.05
C VAL A 700 -13.40 15.47 -79.66
N ALA A 701 -12.23 15.04 -79.19
CA ALA A 701 -11.53 13.85 -79.67
C ALA A 701 -11.76 12.61 -78.79
N ALA A 702 -12.56 12.73 -77.72
CA ALA A 702 -12.78 11.66 -76.75
C ALA A 702 -13.83 10.65 -77.24
N HIS A 703 -13.63 9.38 -76.88
CA HIS A 703 -14.65 8.35 -77.03
C HIS A 703 -15.93 8.68 -76.23
N ASP A 704 -17.11 8.30 -76.74
CA ASP A 704 -18.43 8.62 -76.16
C ASP A 704 -18.50 8.31 -74.66
N LYS A 705 -18.06 7.13 -74.23
CA LYS A 705 -17.99 6.75 -72.81
C LYS A 705 -17.20 7.73 -71.92
N ILE A 706 -16.09 8.29 -72.38
CA ILE A 706 -15.32 9.30 -71.61
C ILE A 706 -16.13 10.59 -71.51
N PHE A 707 -16.77 10.97 -72.62
CA PHE A 707 -17.60 12.15 -72.70
C PHE A 707 -18.81 12.04 -71.76
N ASP A 708 -19.52 10.91 -71.79
CA ASP A 708 -20.63 10.60 -70.89
C ASP A 708 -20.19 10.59 -69.43
N THR A 709 -19.04 9.96 -69.11
CA THR A 709 -18.47 9.95 -67.75
C THR A 709 -18.16 11.36 -67.25
N TYR A 710 -17.62 12.23 -68.12
CA TYR A 710 -17.40 13.63 -67.80
C TYR A 710 -18.72 14.37 -67.53
N LEU A 711 -19.75 14.18 -68.37
CA LEU A 711 -21.05 14.82 -68.20
C LEU A 711 -21.77 14.36 -66.94
N ASP A 712 -21.75 13.06 -66.64
CA ASP A 712 -22.36 12.49 -65.43
C ASP A 712 -21.71 13.03 -64.16
N ARG A 713 -20.37 13.14 -64.16
CA ARG A 713 -19.65 13.73 -63.03
C ARG A 713 -19.92 15.22 -62.91
N LEU A 714 -19.96 15.94 -64.03
CA LEU A 714 -20.30 17.36 -64.05
C LEU A 714 -21.70 17.57 -63.48
N ASN A 715 -22.67 16.76 -63.88
CA ASN A 715 -24.04 16.80 -63.37
C ASN A 715 -24.07 16.55 -61.85
N ARG A 716 -23.42 15.48 -61.37
CA ARG A 716 -23.29 15.20 -59.92
C ARG A 716 -22.64 16.35 -59.15
N THR A 717 -21.62 16.99 -59.73
CA THR A 717 -20.92 18.12 -59.09
C THR A 717 -21.80 19.37 -59.03
N ILE A 718 -22.62 19.61 -60.06
CA ILE A 718 -23.57 20.73 -60.12
C ILE A 718 -24.72 20.54 -59.12
N ASP A 719 -25.19 19.31 -58.96
CA ASP A 719 -26.26 18.95 -58.01
C ASP A 719 -25.77 18.93 -56.55
N GLY A 720 -24.45 18.87 -56.33
CA GLY A 720 -23.80 18.90 -55.02
C GLY A 720 -23.65 20.29 -54.40
N GLU A 721 -22.69 20.40 -53.45
CA GLU A 721 -22.46 21.62 -52.69
C GLU A 721 -22.03 22.81 -53.55
N ARG A 722 -22.61 23.99 -53.27
CA ARG A 722 -22.37 25.22 -54.06
C ARG A 722 -20.90 25.65 -54.11
N ALA A 723 -20.11 25.34 -53.09
CA ALA A 723 -18.68 25.62 -53.05
C ALA A 723 -17.91 24.97 -54.21
N ASN A 724 -18.31 23.74 -54.60
CA ASN A 724 -17.70 22.99 -55.71
C ASN A 724 -18.48 23.19 -57.02
N ALA A 725 -19.80 23.31 -56.93
CA ALA A 725 -20.69 23.46 -58.08
C ALA A 725 -20.43 24.77 -58.86
N VAL A 726 -20.20 25.89 -58.16
CA VAL A 726 -19.98 27.21 -58.82
C VAL A 726 -18.72 27.24 -59.67
N PRO A 727 -17.53 26.83 -59.17
CA PRO A 727 -16.33 26.71 -60.00
C PRO A 727 -16.51 25.72 -61.16
N ALA A 728 -17.16 24.58 -60.94
CA ALA A 728 -17.40 23.56 -61.96
C ALA A 728 -18.31 24.06 -63.08
N ALA A 729 -19.41 24.73 -62.74
CA ALA A 729 -20.32 25.33 -63.72
C ALA A 729 -19.62 26.43 -64.54
N GLY A 730 -18.77 27.25 -63.92
CA GLY A 730 -17.98 28.26 -64.62
C GLY A 730 -16.93 27.65 -65.54
N ALA A 731 -16.28 26.56 -65.12
CA ALA A 731 -15.36 25.80 -65.97
C ALA A 731 -16.09 25.16 -67.16
N ALA A 732 -17.22 24.51 -66.91
CA ALA A 732 -18.02 23.85 -67.94
C ALA A 732 -18.55 24.85 -68.97
N PHE A 733 -19.05 26.01 -68.55
CA PHE A 733 -19.51 27.03 -69.51
C PHE A 733 -18.35 27.62 -70.31
N ALA A 734 -17.18 27.81 -69.70
CA ALA A 734 -15.97 28.22 -70.41
C ALA A 734 -15.53 27.17 -71.45
N THR A 735 -15.61 25.88 -71.11
CA THR A 735 -15.32 24.75 -72.03
C THR A 735 -16.34 24.70 -73.17
N LEU A 736 -17.63 24.82 -72.87
CA LEU A 736 -18.71 24.92 -73.85
C LEU A 736 -18.47 26.05 -74.83
N TRP A 737 -18.18 27.25 -74.31
CA TRP A 737 -17.96 28.44 -75.12
C TRP A 737 -16.76 28.25 -76.05
N THR A 738 -15.69 27.64 -75.55
CA THR A 738 -14.49 27.33 -76.36
C THR A 738 -14.80 26.28 -77.42
N ALA A 739 -15.53 25.21 -77.06
CA ALA A 739 -15.95 24.17 -78.00
C ALA A 739 -16.83 24.75 -79.13
N GLU A 740 -17.75 25.64 -78.80
CA GLU A 740 -18.65 26.26 -79.78
C GLU A 740 -17.97 27.33 -80.64
N LYS A 741 -17.27 28.28 -80.01
CA LYS A 741 -16.77 29.49 -80.69
C LYS A 741 -15.37 29.35 -81.27
N ASP A 742 -14.49 28.61 -80.59
CA ASP A 742 -13.10 28.46 -81.03
C ASP A 742 -12.90 27.15 -81.83
N LEU A 743 -13.66 26.08 -81.54
CA LEU A 743 -13.50 24.77 -82.21
C LEU A 743 -14.64 24.37 -83.16
N GLY A 744 -15.78 25.07 -83.14
CA GLY A 744 -16.94 24.73 -83.98
C GLY A 744 -17.65 23.41 -83.62
N ALA A 745 -17.34 22.83 -82.46
CA ALA A 745 -17.85 21.52 -82.02
C ALA A 745 -19.22 21.64 -81.34
N VAL A 746 -20.25 21.91 -82.15
CA VAL A 746 -21.64 22.12 -81.71
C VAL A 746 -22.21 20.96 -80.86
N PRO A 747 -21.95 19.67 -81.17
CA PRO A 747 -22.47 18.56 -80.36
C PRO A 747 -21.95 18.57 -78.91
N VAL A 748 -20.64 18.78 -78.73
CA VAL A 748 -20.00 18.85 -77.41
C VAL A 748 -20.53 20.05 -76.62
N ALA A 749 -20.62 21.22 -77.26
CA ALA A 749 -21.16 22.42 -76.65
C ALA A 749 -22.62 22.24 -76.21
N ARG A 750 -23.45 21.57 -77.04
CA ARG A 750 -24.86 21.30 -76.74
C ARG A 750 -25.01 20.35 -75.54
N ALA A 751 -24.24 19.27 -75.47
CA ALA A 751 -24.39 18.34 -74.35
C ALA A 751 -23.97 18.97 -73.00
N ILE A 752 -22.91 19.80 -72.98
CA ILE A 752 -22.55 20.58 -71.78
C ILE A 752 -23.63 21.61 -71.46
N HIS A 753 -24.22 22.25 -72.48
CA HIS A 753 -25.33 23.19 -72.31
C HIS A 753 -26.50 22.53 -71.61
N ASP A 754 -26.87 21.31 -72.01
CA ASP A 754 -28.03 20.60 -71.46
C ASP A 754 -27.82 20.27 -69.97
N VAL A 755 -26.62 19.88 -69.56
CA VAL A 755 -26.28 19.68 -68.13
C VAL A 755 -26.41 20.98 -67.35
N LEU A 756 -25.86 22.08 -67.86
CA LEU A 756 -25.95 23.39 -67.20
C LEU A 756 -27.40 23.91 -67.15
N LEU A 757 -28.17 23.69 -68.22
CA LEU A 757 -29.57 24.09 -68.32
C LEU A 757 -30.47 23.31 -67.36
N ARG A 758 -30.16 22.04 -67.07
CA ARG A 758 -30.88 21.28 -66.03
C ARG A 758 -30.57 21.79 -64.63
N GLY A 759 -29.29 22.06 -64.32
CA GLY A 759 -28.85 22.32 -62.95
C GLY A 759 -28.96 23.78 -62.48
N LEU A 760 -28.67 24.77 -63.33
CA LEU A 760 -28.50 26.18 -62.93
C LEU A 760 -29.77 27.05 -62.81
N PRO A 761 -30.90 26.81 -63.52
CA PRO A 761 -32.03 27.75 -63.54
C PRO A 761 -32.60 28.17 -62.18
N GLU A 762 -32.52 27.27 -61.19
CA GLU A 762 -33.03 27.48 -59.83
C GLU A 762 -31.96 28.02 -58.84
N TRP A 763 -30.74 28.29 -59.31
CA TRP A 763 -29.67 28.83 -58.47
C TRP A 763 -29.93 30.28 -58.07
N ARG A 764 -29.45 30.67 -56.89
CA ARG A 764 -29.59 32.05 -56.42
C ARG A 764 -28.75 32.99 -57.29
N LYS A 765 -29.21 34.24 -57.44
CA LYS A 765 -28.50 35.28 -58.19
C LYS A 765 -27.03 35.45 -57.78
N ARG A 766 -26.73 35.31 -56.48
CA ARG A 766 -25.35 35.37 -55.96
C ARG A 766 -24.45 34.29 -56.57
N ASP A 767 -24.95 33.06 -56.66
CA ASP A 767 -24.18 31.92 -57.16
C ASP A 767 -24.00 32.03 -58.67
N LEU A 768 -25.05 32.44 -59.41
CA LEU A 768 -24.96 32.71 -60.85
C LEU A 768 -23.99 33.86 -61.17
N ASN A 769 -23.95 34.91 -60.35
CA ASN A 769 -22.93 35.98 -60.47
C ASN A 769 -21.51 35.46 -60.18
N ALA A 770 -21.37 34.47 -59.29
CA ALA A 770 -20.09 33.84 -59.03
C ALA A 770 -19.65 32.95 -60.21
N VAL A 771 -20.58 32.24 -60.88
CA VAL A 771 -20.32 31.51 -62.13
C VAL A 771 -19.87 32.47 -63.24
N GLU A 772 -20.53 33.61 -63.41
CA GLU A 772 -20.13 34.63 -64.39
C GLU A 772 -18.68 35.13 -64.16
N ARG A 773 -18.33 35.40 -62.90
CA ARG A 773 -16.95 35.78 -62.52
C ARG A 773 -15.96 34.65 -62.79
N GLU A 774 -16.36 33.40 -62.58
CA GLU A 774 -15.54 32.23 -62.86
C GLU A 774 -15.27 32.07 -64.36
N VAL A 775 -16.30 32.20 -65.22
CA VAL A 775 -16.17 32.16 -66.68
C VAL A 775 -15.19 33.24 -67.15
N ARG A 776 -15.34 34.46 -66.64
CA ARG A 776 -14.43 35.58 -66.94
C ARG A 776 -13.00 35.28 -66.51
N ARG A 777 -12.82 34.75 -65.30
CA ARG A 777 -11.50 34.42 -64.73
C ARG A 777 -10.78 33.36 -65.54
N ARG A 778 -11.50 32.34 -66.01
CA ARG A 778 -10.91 31.19 -66.73
C ARG A 778 -10.59 31.49 -68.19
N THR A 779 -11.48 32.21 -68.88
CA THR A 779 -11.30 32.54 -70.30
C THR A 779 -10.40 33.76 -70.52
N GLY A 780 -10.34 34.67 -69.53
CA GLY A 780 -9.74 36.00 -69.71
C GLY A 780 -10.48 36.89 -70.71
N ARG A 781 -11.59 36.43 -71.29
CA ARG A 781 -12.34 37.10 -72.36
C ARG A 781 -13.66 37.65 -71.82
N MET A 782 -13.87 38.96 -71.97
CA MET A 782 -15.12 39.61 -71.56
C MET A 782 -16.33 39.06 -72.34
N ALA A 783 -16.15 38.71 -73.62
CA ALA A 783 -17.21 38.17 -74.47
C ALA A 783 -17.82 36.87 -73.91
N ALA A 784 -17.00 35.96 -73.36
CA ALA A 784 -17.48 34.71 -72.76
C ALA A 784 -18.36 34.97 -71.52
N ALA A 785 -18.00 35.96 -70.70
CA ALA A 785 -18.81 36.34 -69.54
C ALA A 785 -20.13 37.00 -69.94
N GLN A 786 -20.12 37.84 -70.98
CA GLN A 786 -21.33 38.44 -71.55
C GLN A 786 -22.25 37.39 -72.17
N ASP A 787 -21.69 36.36 -72.83
CA ASP A 787 -22.46 35.23 -73.35
C ASP A 787 -23.09 34.41 -72.22
N PHE A 788 -22.36 34.18 -71.12
CA PHE A 788 -22.96 33.57 -69.92
C PHE A 788 -24.08 34.44 -69.34
N GLN A 789 -23.89 35.76 -69.27
CA GLN A 789 -24.92 36.69 -68.80
C GLN A 789 -26.18 36.63 -69.67
N ARG A 790 -26.02 36.63 -71.00
CA ARG A 790 -27.13 36.46 -71.96
C ARG A 790 -27.83 35.11 -71.77
N TRP A 791 -27.06 34.05 -71.63
CA TRP A 791 -27.58 32.71 -71.37
C TRP A 791 -28.38 32.68 -70.05
N ARG A 792 -27.83 33.24 -68.97
CA ARG A 792 -28.50 33.35 -67.66
C ARG A 792 -29.80 34.14 -67.75
N ASP A 793 -29.80 35.30 -68.41
CA ASP A 793 -30.99 36.15 -68.52
C ASP A 793 -32.11 35.47 -69.32
N LYS A 794 -31.75 34.58 -70.25
CA LYS A 794 -32.70 33.79 -71.05
C LYS A 794 -33.25 32.57 -70.30
N HIS A 795 -32.44 31.92 -69.46
CA HIS A 795 -32.75 30.58 -68.95
C HIS A 795 -32.97 30.50 -67.42
N CYS A 796 -32.53 31.49 -66.62
CA CYS A 796 -32.69 31.48 -65.17
C CYS A 796 -33.81 32.45 -64.71
N ARG A 797 -34.65 32.03 -63.77
CA ARG A 797 -35.81 32.84 -63.31
C ARG A 797 -35.37 34.06 -62.50
N ARG A 798 -35.86 35.26 -62.86
CA ARG A 798 -35.82 36.44 -61.97
C ARG A 798 -36.88 36.28 -60.88
N ARG A 799 -36.51 35.90 -59.65
CA ARG A 799 -37.44 36.04 -58.51
C ARG A 799 -37.77 37.53 -58.33
N ARG A 800 -38.95 37.95 -58.77
CA ARG A 800 -39.53 39.26 -58.42
C ARG A 800 -39.77 39.27 -56.91
N TRP A 801 -39.06 40.15 -56.22
CA TRP A 801 -39.32 40.50 -54.83
C TRP A 801 -40.66 41.24 -54.78
N LEU A 802 -41.68 40.67 -54.13
CA LEU A 802 -42.88 41.41 -53.73
C LEU A 802 -42.63 41.99 -52.33
N PRO A 803 -42.68 43.33 -52.12
CA PRO A 803 -42.62 43.93 -50.79
C PRO A 803 -43.97 43.73 -50.09
N GLY A 804 -43.92 43.40 -48.79
CA GLY A 804 -45.12 43.17 -47.97
C GLY A 804 -46.00 44.42 -47.79
N ARG A 805 -47.30 44.19 -47.59
CA ARG A 805 -48.22 45.09 -46.87
C ARG A 805 -49.08 44.28 -45.88
N LEU A 806 -48.85 44.56 -44.60
CA LEU A 806 -49.80 44.81 -43.51
C LEU A 806 -51.18 44.11 -43.52
N SER A 807 -51.42 43.21 -42.56
CA SER A 807 -52.40 43.37 -41.46
C SER A 807 -52.38 42.15 -40.53
N GLN A 808 -52.25 42.42 -39.22
CA GLN A 808 -52.47 41.55 -38.03
C GLN A 808 -51.64 40.28 -37.88
#